data_AF-A0A7S7SLP3-F1
#
_entry.id   AF-A0A7S7SLP3-F1
#
_cell.length_a   1.000
_cell.length_b   1.000
_cell.length_c   1.000
_cell.angle_alpha   90.00
_cell.angle_beta   90.00
_cell.angle_gamma   90.00
#
_symmetry.space_group_name_H-M   'P 1'
#
loop_
_entity.id
_entity.type
_entity.pdbx_description
1 polymer ?
#
loop_
_entity_poly.entity_id
_entity_poly.type
_entity_poly.pdbx_seq_one_letter_code
_entity_poly.pdbx_strand_id
1 'polypeptide(L)'
;MADGGFAADHPPRPDQPFYVAPNFDGATERNAYRAQLIPVACWRVDNIRFEFDSSFVKPEIAAELTLLATKMKAHPKAPISIFGHADPVGKDDYNKKLSGRRATAIYAILTRNTDLWETLYKDKDDHWGLKSIQTMLTALGYDPGPATGFGSGKTTAAVKKFQGDDGTLDPDGDPGPLTREKLFQAYMDKTCVDDTGAAFQLTNDDFLARGADPDGKGDYQGCGEFNPVLIFSNAEEKEFKKPGKTKARNEANSPNRRVVIFLFRPNSIVTPGKWPCPLATEGGEGCTKRFWSDGETRRQNTDKRREYPVTHDTFACRFYDRIAFKSPCETIAPIPLATIDYKIWNARWEPAEGFCGDKVKLLADTDLPDGDAVQINFTPKQGASPNLTQQDTQSSAGKIEVEWEIHDVDFKSGAAFLEKVELEARFTAAKAAPATSNLLTVKSMRDTNEETFKRDDSWNGFGNHSEFKQKTDQFKTKLTANFKIVKSWGATYIDFRSIGFTGKDGGAPYDGHRWGRSTGVNAMAPNEYYDGSEWKSLPDGFTITAANYQAITFHKNGSSFVSANGGTWPEEFTDYDFNSAANVAKRAAWITETNSRWSDHFILRRSKCTSQKSTRCCVYDTQLELILTPVETFTAADHVVFVAPGNMRANAANWFMDAPDLSTAAHETGHRIGNPDEYKDGATDDTLTGDGAINGIDENCVMGQNMTKVKKRHLHAMVETHKKAIKNTFGRDYDYDTLNK
;
A
#
# COMPACT_ATOMS: atom_id res chain seq x y z
N MET A 1 -22.19 -24.81 -13.22
CA MET A 1 -21.89 -25.29 -14.59
C MET A 1 -23.09 -26.08 -15.05
N ALA A 2 -23.49 -25.96 -16.32
CA ALA A 2 -24.53 -26.81 -16.89
C ALA A 2 -23.85 -28.01 -17.56
N ASP A 3 -24.50 -29.17 -17.56
CA ASP A 3 -23.86 -30.42 -18.02
C ASP A 3 -23.57 -30.44 -19.53
N GLY A 4 -24.15 -29.51 -20.31
CA GLY A 4 -24.04 -29.46 -21.77
C GLY A 4 -23.42 -28.18 -22.32
N GLY A 5 -22.81 -27.34 -21.49
CA GLY A 5 -22.17 -26.10 -21.92
C GLY A 5 -21.78 -25.17 -20.78
N PHE A 6 -21.09 -24.08 -21.12
CA PHE A 6 -20.64 -23.08 -20.14
C PHE A 6 -20.42 -21.71 -20.79
N ALA A 7 -20.25 -20.69 -19.95
CA ALA A 7 -19.98 -19.32 -20.36
C ALA A 7 -18.87 -18.73 -19.49
N ALA A 8 -18.03 -17.87 -20.07
CA ALA A 8 -16.88 -17.30 -19.38
C ALA A 8 -16.50 -15.94 -19.97
N ASP A 9 -15.82 -15.12 -19.16
CA ASP A 9 -15.26 -13.85 -19.62
C ASP A 9 -13.92 -14.10 -20.30
N HIS A 10 -13.65 -13.36 -21.36
CA HIS A 10 -12.32 -13.35 -21.94
C HIS A 10 -11.37 -12.56 -21.04
N PRO A 11 -10.07 -12.92 -20.99
CA PRO A 11 -9.07 -12.09 -20.32
C PRO A 11 -9.12 -10.65 -20.86
N PRO A 12 -9.07 -9.63 -19.97
CA PRO A 12 -9.09 -8.25 -20.41
C PRO A 12 -7.90 -8.00 -21.35
N ARG A 13 -8.19 -7.49 -22.56
CA ARG A 13 -7.14 -7.04 -23.48
C ARG A 13 -6.86 -5.57 -23.17
N PRO A 14 -5.65 -5.20 -22.68
CA PRO A 14 -5.34 -3.82 -22.34
C PRO A 14 -5.50 -2.93 -23.56
N ASP A 15 -6.11 -1.76 -23.37
CA ASP A 15 -6.17 -0.72 -24.39
C ASP A 15 -4.78 -0.13 -24.56
N GLN A 16 -4.02 -0.66 -25.52
CA GLN A 16 -2.72 -0.12 -25.85
C GLN A 16 -2.89 1.18 -26.64
N PRO A 17 -2.21 2.28 -26.24
CA PRO A 17 -2.19 3.49 -27.04
C PRO A 17 -1.58 3.19 -28.40
N PHE A 18 -2.31 3.51 -29.46
CA PHE A 18 -1.83 3.37 -30.83
C PHE A 18 -1.02 4.61 -31.21
N TYR A 19 0.25 4.41 -31.57
CA TYR A 19 1.04 5.44 -32.20
C TYR A 19 0.68 5.50 -33.68
N VAL A 20 0.10 6.62 -34.12
CA VAL A 20 -0.20 6.90 -35.53
C VAL A 20 0.77 7.97 -36.03
N ALA A 21 1.13 7.90 -37.31
CA ALA A 21 2.00 8.91 -37.91
C ALA A 21 1.32 10.30 -37.87
N PRO A 22 2.06 11.39 -37.60
CA PRO A 22 1.53 12.74 -37.75
C PRO A 22 1.04 12.95 -39.19
N ASN A 23 -0.14 13.57 -39.30
CA ASN A 23 -0.72 13.97 -40.58
C ASN A 23 -0.37 15.43 -40.82
N PHE A 24 0.34 15.71 -41.92
CA PHE A 24 0.92 17.03 -42.18
C PHE A 24 0.06 17.90 -43.12
N ASP A 25 -0.95 17.34 -43.77
CA ASP A 25 -1.76 18.05 -44.78
C ASP A 25 -3.16 18.45 -44.29
N GLY A 26 -3.66 17.87 -43.19
CA GLY A 26 -4.89 18.28 -42.49
C GLY A 26 -6.20 18.16 -43.27
N ALA A 27 -6.18 17.86 -44.57
CA ALA A 27 -7.34 17.95 -45.47
C ALA A 27 -7.59 16.68 -46.30
N THR A 28 -6.56 15.91 -46.64
CA THR A 28 -6.67 14.74 -47.53
C THR A 28 -6.03 13.47 -46.97
N GLU A 29 -4.96 13.59 -46.19
CA GLU A 29 -4.32 12.42 -45.58
C GLU A 29 -5.15 11.92 -44.38
N ARG A 30 -5.26 10.60 -44.21
CA ARG A 30 -5.91 9.98 -43.05
C ARG A 30 -5.17 8.72 -42.65
N ASN A 31 -4.89 8.56 -41.37
CA ASN A 31 -4.44 7.28 -40.83
C ASN A 31 -5.62 6.28 -40.84
N ALA A 32 -5.47 5.18 -41.57
CA ALA A 32 -6.48 4.13 -41.60
C ALA A 32 -6.22 3.12 -40.49
N TYR A 33 -7.02 3.18 -39.43
CA TYR A 33 -7.04 2.14 -38.39
C TYR A 33 -8.15 1.14 -38.66
N ARG A 34 -7.83 -0.17 -38.62
CA ARG A 34 -8.82 -1.24 -38.67
C ARG A 34 -8.90 -1.89 -37.29
N ALA A 35 -9.87 -1.43 -36.50
CA ALA A 35 -10.16 -2.02 -35.20
C ALA A 35 -10.39 -3.53 -35.35
N GLN A 36 -9.73 -4.31 -34.50
CA GLN A 36 -10.01 -5.74 -34.42
C GLN A 36 -11.33 -5.96 -33.68
N LEU A 37 -12.03 -7.03 -34.04
CA LEU A 37 -13.13 -7.53 -33.22
C LEU A 37 -12.53 -8.16 -31.97
N ILE A 38 -12.93 -7.66 -30.81
CA ILE A 38 -12.40 -8.09 -29.51
C ILE A 38 -13.54 -8.73 -28.73
N PRO A 39 -13.55 -10.07 -28.59
CA PRO A 39 -14.43 -10.75 -27.66
C PRO A 39 -14.10 -10.35 -26.22
N VAL A 40 -15.14 -10.08 -25.45
CA VAL A 40 -15.08 -9.78 -24.01
C VAL A 40 -15.67 -10.91 -23.17
N ALA A 41 -16.53 -11.73 -23.76
CA ALA A 41 -17.05 -12.95 -23.15
C ALA A 41 -17.38 -13.96 -24.24
N CYS A 42 -17.62 -15.20 -23.82
CA CYS A 42 -18.08 -16.24 -24.69
C CYS A 42 -19.10 -17.15 -23.99
N TRP A 43 -19.88 -17.82 -24.80
CA TRP A 43 -20.82 -18.86 -24.39
C TRP A 43 -20.69 -20.04 -25.33
N ARG A 44 -20.86 -21.25 -24.82
CA ARG A 44 -20.82 -22.47 -25.62
C ARG A 44 -21.89 -23.44 -25.16
N VAL A 45 -22.44 -24.14 -26.15
CA VAL A 45 -23.23 -25.34 -25.98
C VAL A 45 -22.65 -26.50 -26.80
N ASP A 46 -22.63 -27.68 -26.19
CA ASP A 46 -22.16 -28.92 -26.80
C ASP A 46 -23.29 -29.68 -27.50
N ASN A 47 -22.90 -30.61 -28.39
CA ASN A 47 -23.82 -31.40 -29.20
C ASN A 47 -24.87 -32.20 -28.44
N ILE A 48 -24.69 -32.44 -27.14
CA ILE A 48 -25.69 -33.13 -26.32
C ILE A 48 -27.05 -32.41 -26.32
N ARG A 49 -27.06 -31.10 -26.59
CA ARG A 49 -28.27 -30.27 -26.70
C ARG A 49 -28.95 -30.29 -28.07
N PHE A 50 -28.39 -31.03 -29.03
CA PHE A 50 -29.00 -31.25 -30.34
C PHE A 50 -29.42 -32.71 -30.49
N GLU A 51 -30.48 -32.95 -31.24
CA GLU A 51 -30.82 -34.32 -31.63
C GLU A 51 -29.79 -34.89 -32.63
N PHE A 52 -29.63 -36.21 -32.64
CA PHE A 52 -28.67 -36.85 -33.53
C PHE A 52 -28.99 -36.52 -34.99
N ASP A 53 -27.96 -36.10 -35.73
CA ASP A 53 -28.06 -35.69 -37.14
C ASP A 53 -29.15 -34.62 -37.42
N SER A 54 -29.35 -33.71 -36.45
CA SER A 54 -30.32 -32.64 -36.54
C SER A 54 -29.82 -31.34 -35.89
N SER A 55 -30.46 -30.21 -36.25
CA SER A 55 -30.35 -28.93 -35.57
C SER A 55 -31.43 -28.68 -34.50
N PHE A 56 -32.37 -29.62 -34.29
CA PHE A 56 -33.40 -29.48 -33.27
C PHE A 56 -32.77 -29.34 -31.88
N VAL A 57 -33.15 -28.27 -31.19
CA VAL A 57 -32.63 -27.88 -29.87
C VAL A 57 -33.47 -28.50 -28.76
N LYS A 58 -32.85 -29.33 -27.93
CA LYS A 58 -33.50 -30.06 -26.83
C LYS A 58 -33.79 -29.15 -25.62
N PRO A 59 -34.82 -29.47 -24.80
CA PRO A 59 -35.28 -28.58 -23.74
C PRO A 59 -34.23 -28.35 -22.65
N GLU A 60 -33.31 -29.29 -22.46
CA GLU A 60 -32.25 -29.16 -21.46
C GLU A 60 -31.28 -28.01 -21.75
N ILE A 61 -31.31 -27.43 -22.96
CA ILE A 61 -30.50 -26.24 -23.30
C ILE A 61 -30.85 -25.02 -22.43
N ALA A 62 -32.03 -25.00 -21.81
CA ALA A 62 -32.50 -23.86 -21.01
C ALA A 62 -31.46 -23.44 -19.97
N ALA A 63 -30.79 -24.41 -19.35
CA ALA A 63 -29.72 -24.16 -18.37
C ALA A 63 -28.53 -23.41 -19.01
N GLU A 64 -28.11 -23.77 -20.22
CA GLU A 64 -27.05 -23.03 -20.92
C GLU A 64 -27.54 -21.65 -21.38
N LEU A 65 -28.77 -21.51 -21.86
CA LEU A 65 -29.31 -20.20 -22.26
C LEU A 65 -29.41 -19.23 -21.07
N THR A 66 -29.71 -19.72 -19.88
CA THR A 66 -29.62 -18.94 -18.64
C THR A 66 -28.19 -18.41 -18.42
N LEU A 67 -27.15 -19.22 -18.67
CA LEU A 67 -25.76 -18.75 -18.58
C LEU A 67 -25.44 -17.65 -19.61
N LEU A 68 -25.99 -17.76 -20.83
CA LEU A 68 -25.86 -16.70 -21.83
C LEU A 68 -26.53 -15.41 -21.36
N ALA A 69 -27.77 -15.50 -20.85
CA ALA A 69 -28.50 -14.35 -20.32
C ALA A 69 -27.72 -13.66 -19.19
N THR A 70 -27.14 -14.42 -18.26
CA THR A 70 -26.27 -13.88 -17.21
C THR A 70 -25.06 -13.14 -17.79
N LYS A 71 -24.40 -13.69 -18.83
CA LYS A 71 -23.28 -13.01 -19.48
C LYS A 71 -23.70 -11.75 -20.23
N MET A 72 -24.84 -11.75 -20.91
CA MET A 72 -25.34 -10.56 -21.58
C MET A 72 -25.74 -9.45 -20.58
N LYS A 73 -26.30 -9.81 -19.42
CA LYS A 73 -26.50 -8.86 -18.30
C LYS A 73 -25.19 -8.27 -17.78
N ALA A 74 -24.14 -9.09 -17.65
CA ALA A 74 -22.83 -8.65 -17.17
C ALA A 74 -22.06 -7.78 -18.18
N HIS A 75 -22.39 -7.88 -19.48
CA HIS A 75 -21.75 -7.15 -20.58
C HIS A 75 -22.77 -6.33 -21.36
N PRO A 76 -23.34 -5.25 -20.78
CA PRO A 76 -24.38 -4.48 -21.44
C PRO A 76 -23.88 -3.87 -22.77
N LYS A 77 -24.74 -3.92 -23.80
CA LYS A 77 -24.45 -3.44 -25.17
C LYS A 77 -23.33 -4.17 -25.91
N ALA A 78 -22.84 -5.31 -25.39
CA ALA A 78 -21.92 -6.18 -26.10
C ALA A 78 -22.69 -6.98 -27.17
N PRO A 79 -22.46 -6.73 -28.47
CA PRO A 79 -23.16 -7.46 -29.51
C PRO A 79 -22.58 -8.87 -29.67
N ILE A 80 -23.37 -9.80 -30.19
CA ILE A 80 -23.00 -11.21 -30.33
C ILE A 80 -22.87 -11.68 -31.77
N SER A 81 -22.15 -12.78 -31.99
CA SER A 81 -22.18 -13.54 -33.25
C SER A 81 -22.08 -15.03 -32.96
N ILE A 82 -22.85 -15.85 -33.69
CA ILE A 82 -23.03 -17.29 -33.44
C ILE A 82 -22.22 -18.13 -34.43
N PHE A 83 -21.40 -19.04 -33.93
CA PHE A 83 -20.56 -19.93 -34.73
C PHE A 83 -20.88 -21.39 -34.43
N GLY A 84 -21.41 -22.11 -35.41
CA GLY A 84 -21.65 -23.55 -35.30
C GLY A 84 -20.44 -24.36 -35.78
N HIS A 85 -20.16 -25.49 -35.13
CA HIS A 85 -19.07 -26.40 -35.49
C HIS A 85 -19.56 -27.86 -35.60
N ALA A 86 -18.85 -28.63 -36.43
CA ALA A 86 -19.03 -30.06 -36.61
C ALA A 86 -17.71 -30.80 -36.27
N ASP A 87 -17.80 -32.11 -36.03
CA ASP A 87 -16.62 -32.95 -35.87
C ASP A 87 -16.00 -33.31 -37.24
N PRO A 88 -14.74 -33.78 -37.29
CA PRO A 88 -14.06 -34.11 -38.55
C PRO A 88 -14.52 -35.46 -39.16
N VAL A 89 -15.81 -35.78 -39.03
CA VAL A 89 -16.42 -36.97 -39.62
C VAL A 89 -17.45 -36.52 -40.65
N GLY A 90 -17.14 -36.69 -41.94
CA GLY A 90 -18.05 -36.33 -43.03
C GLY A 90 -17.32 -35.65 -44.17
N LYS A 91 -18.08 -34.97 -45.02
CA LYS A 91 -17.53 -34.08 -46.07
C LYS A 91 -17.58 -32.64 -45.56
N ASP A 92 -16.54 -31.86 -45.85
CA ASP A 92 -16.42 -30.45 -45.48
C ASP A 92 -17.72 -29.65 -45.75
N ASP A 93 -18.28 -29.75 -46.96
CA ASP A 93 -19.51 -29.03 -47.34
C ASP A 93 -20.76 -29.45 -46.55
N TYR A 94 -20.87 -30.74 -46.26
CA TYR A 94 -21.98 -31.26 -45.46
C TYR A 94 -21.87 -30.75 -44.01
N ASN A 95 -20.68 -30.87 -43.43
CA ASN A 95 -20.39 -30.42 -42.06
C ASN A 95 -20.55 -28.90 -41.92
N LYS A 96 -20.18 -28.14 -42.95
CA LYS A 96 -20.39 -26.69 -43.02
C LYS A 96 -21.87 -26.29 -42.98
N LYS A 97 -22.73 -27.00 -43.73
CA LYS A 97 -24.18 -26.74 -43.75
C LYS A 97 -24.87 -27.20 -42.46
N LEU A 98 -24.54 -28.39 -41.96
CA LEU A 98 -25.07 -28.92 -40.69
C LEU A 98 -24.77 -27.98 -39.52
N SER A 99 -23.51 -27.55 -39.41
CA SER A 99 -23.12 -26.58 -38.38
C SER A 99 -23.78 -25.20 -38.58
N GLY A 100 -24.03 -24.80 -39.83
CA GLY A 100 -24.83 -23.61 -40.17
C GLY A 100 -26.26 -23.70 -39.64
N ARG A 101 -26.96 -24.82 -39.88
CA ARG A 101 -28.32 -25.04 -39.36
C ARG A 101 -28.40 -24.98 -37.85
N ARG A 102 -27.41 -25.53 -37.13
CA ARG A 102 -27.34 -25.42 -35.67
C ARG A 102 -27.16 -23.99 -35.19
N ALA A 103 -26.32 -23.20 -35.86
CA ALA A 103 -26.18 -21.77 -35.56
C ALA A 103 -27.50 -21.02 -35.83
N THR A 104 -28.18 -21.32 -36.93
CA THR A 104 -29.50 -20.77 -37.26
C THR A 104 -30.58 -21.15 -36.24
N ALA A 105 -30.58 -22.39 -35.74
CA ALA A 105 -31.53 -22.82 -34.71
C ALA A 105 -31.36 -22.04 -33.40
N ILE A 106 -30.12 -21.76 -33.00
CA ILE A 106 -29.80 -20.92 -31.83
C ILE A 106 -30.13 -19.45 -32.09
N TYR A 107 -29.89 -18.92 -33.30
CA TYR A 107 -30.33 -17.57 -33.66
C TYR A 107 -31.85 -17.42 -33.53
N ALA A 108 -32.59 -18.38 -34.07
CA ALA A 108 -34.04 -18.39 -34.09
C ALA A 108 -34.65 -18.51 -32.68
N ILE A 109 -34.11 -19.38 -31.81
CA ILE A 109 -34.60 -19.53 -30.43
C ILE A 109 -34.40 -18.24 -29.62
N LEU A 110 -33.26 -17.57 -29.81
CA LEU A 110 -32.91 -16.33 -29.12
C LEU A 110 -33.76 -15.14 -29.57
N THR A 111 -34.13 -15.09 -30.85
CA THR A 111 -34.89 -13.97 -31.44
C THR A 111 -36.41 -14.21 -31.53
N ARG A 112 -36.88 -15.42 -31.19
CA ARG A 112 -38.27 -15.88 -31.41
C ARG A 112 -38.68 -15.91 -32.88
N ASN A 113 -37.76 -16.29 -33.75
CA ASN A 113 -38.03 -16.40 -35.17
C ASN A 113 -38.54 -17.81 -35.52
N THR A 114 -39.85 -17.99 -35.51
CA THR A 114 -40.51 -19.27 -35.81
C THR A 114 -40.39 -19.68 -37.28
N ASP A 115 -40.30 -18.73 -38.21
CA ASP A 115 -40.14 -18.99 -39.65
C ASP A 115 -38.82 -19.70 -39.97
N LEU A 116 -37.74 -19.32 -39.27
CA LEU A 116 -36.45 -20.01 -39.41
C LEU A 116 -36.53 -21.45 -38.90
N TRP A 117 -37.21 -21.70 -37.77
CA TRP A 117 -37.44 -23.08 -37.30
C TRP A 117 -38.36 -23.88 -38.23
N GLU A 118 -39.35 -23.24 -38.85
CA GLU A 118 -40.20 -23.89 -39.86
C GLU A 118 -39.39 -24.26 -41.11
N THR A 119 -38.43 -23.43 -41.51
CA THR A 119 -37.49 -23.73 -42.59
C THR A 119 -36.61 -24.92 -42.24
N LEU A 120 -36.06 -24.97 -41.02
CA LEU A 120 -35.25 -26.08 -40.53
C LEU A 120 -36.06 -27.38 -40.40
N TYR A 121 -37.30 -27.30 -39.91
CA TYR A 121 -38.19 -28.45 -39.79
C TYR A 121 -38.53 -29.08 -41.15
N LYS A 122 -38.66 -28.27 -42.21
CA LYS A 122 -38.93 -28.71 -43.57
C LYS A 122 -37.70 -29.16 -44.35
N ASP A 123 -36.49 -28.84 -43.88
CA ASP A 123 -35.26 -29.25 -44.55
C ASP A 123 -35.15 -30.78 -44.50
N LYS A 124 -35.22 -31.41 -45.67
CA LYS A 124 -35.09 -32.87 -45.82
C LYS A 124 -33.74 -33.41 -45.34
N ASP A 125 -32.73 -32.55 -45.28
CA ASP A 125 -31.39 -32.88 -44.80
C ASP A 125 -31.23 -32.58 -43.28
N ASP A 126 -32.31 -32.17 -42.60
CA ASP A 126 -32.38 -31.89 -41.16
C ASP A 126 -33.56 -32.63 -40.48
N HIS A 127 -33.25 -33.72 -39.78
CA HIS A 127 -34.24 -34.72 -39.38
C HIS A 127 -35.04 -34.37 -38.11
N TRP A 128 -35.78 -33.25 -38.10
CA TRP A 128 -36.60 -32.84 -36.94
C TRP A 128 -37.78 -33.80 -36.69
N GLY A 129 -38.66 -33.92 -37.69
CA GLY A 129 -39.82 -34.81 -37.70
C GLY A 129 -40.77 -34.69 -36.50
N LEU A 130 -41.70 -35.63 -36.38
CA LEU A 130 -42.70 -35.66 -35.31
C LEU A 130 -42.09 -35.81 -33.91
N LYS A 131 -40.86 -36.35 -33.82
CA LYS A 131 -40.14 -36.51 -32.56
C LYS A 131 -39.87 -35.15 -31.90
N SER A 132 -39.51 -34.14 -32.69
CA SER A 132 -39.31 -32.77 -32.18
C SER A 132 -40.60 -32.20 -31.59
N ILE A 133 -41.74 -32.38 -32.26
CA ILE A 133 -43.07 -31.96 -31.79
C ILE A 133 -43.44 -32.64 -30.46
N GLN A 134 -43.28 -33.96 -30.37
CA GLN A 134 -43.50 -34.71 -29.12
C GLN A 134 -42.61 -34.19 -27.99
N THR A 135 -41.36 -33.85 -28.29
CA THR A 135 -40.41 -33.31 -27.31
C THR A 135 -40.86 -31.93 -26.80
N MET A 136 -41.25 -31.02 -27.71
CA MET A 136 -41.73 -29.69 -27.35
C MET A 136 -43.01 -29.76 -26.51
N LEU A 137 -43.99 -30.57 -26.92
CA LEU A 137 -45.23 -30.79 -26.17
C LEU A 137 -44.96 -31.30 -24.76
N THR A 138 -44.05 -32.26 -24.62
CA THR A 138 -43.64 -32.79 -23.30
C THR A 138 -43.01 -31.69 -22.44
N ALA A 139 -42.10 -30.89 -23.01
CA ALA A 139 -41.46 -29.78 -22.29
C ALA A 139 -42.44 -28.68 -21.85
N LEU A 140 -43.55 -28.51 -22.59
CA LEU A 140 -44.64 -27.59 -22.28
C LEU A 140 -45.68 -28.18 -21.32
N GLY A 141 -45.53 -29.44 -20.88
CA GLY A 141 -46.38 -30.09 -19.89
C GLY A 141 -47.57 -30.87 -20.47
N TYR A 142 -47.61 -31.09 -21.78
CA TYR A 142 -48.59 -31.97 -22.43
C TYR A 142 -48.07 -33.43 -22.43
N ASP A 143 -48.96 -34.43 -22.53
CA ASP A 143 -48.59 -35.86 -22.61
C ASP A 143 -48.80 -36.42 -24.04
N PRO A 144 -47.82 -36.27 -24.95
CA PRO A 144 -47.86 -36.90 -26.28
C PRO A 144 -47.44 -38.37 -26.26
N GLY A 145 -47.15 -38.96 -25.08
CA GLY A 145 -46.43 -40.21 -24.94
C GLY A 145 -44.92 -40.08 -25.22
N PRO A 146 -44.18 -41.20 -25.31
CA PRO A 146 -42.75 -41.16 -25.57
C PRO A 146 -42.43 -40.52 -26.93
N ALA A 147 -41.38 -39.69 -26.97
CA ALA A 147 -40.90 -39.04 -28.19
C ALA A 147 -40.19 -40.05 -29.12
N THR A 148 -40.97 -40.87 -29.81
CA THR A 148 -40.48 -41.92 -30.72
C THR A 148 -40.37 -41.46 -32.17
N GLY A 149 -41.00 -40.34 -32.53
CA GLY A 149 -41.18 -39.91 -33.92
C GLY A 149 -42.34 -40.59 -34.64
N PHE A 150 -43.03 -41.52 -34.00
CA PHE A 150 -44.23 -42.16 -34.54
C PHE A 150 -45.50 -41.58 -33.91
N GLY A 151 -46.52 -41.34 -34.73
CA GLY A 151 -47.82 -40.88 -34.28
C GLY A 151 -48.51 -41.93 -33.40
N SER A 152 -49.16 -41.47 -32.34
CA SER A 152 -49.98 -42.30 -31.45
C SER A 152 -51.26 -41.55 -31.11
N GLY A 153 -52.29 -42.25 -30.60
CA GLY A 153 -53.50 -41.60 -30.10
C GLY A 153 -53.22 -40.56 -29.01
N LYS A 154 -52.16 -40.77 -28.20
CA LYS A 154 -51.67 -39.77 -27.24
C LYS A 154 -51.06 -38.55 -27.92
N THR A 155 -50.25 -38.74 -28.96
CA THR A 155 -49.66 -37.65 -29.73
C THR A 155 -50.76 -36.75 -30.31
N THR A 156 -51.75 -37.34 -30.99
CA THR A 156 -52.88 -36.60 -31.56
C THR A 156 -53.69 -35.88 -30.49
N ALA A 157 -53.95 -36.52 -29.35
CA ALA A 157 -54.66 -35.90 -28.23
C ALA A 157 -53.89 -34.73 -27.61
N ALA A 158 -52.55 -34.84 -27.47
CA ALA A 158 -51.71 -33.78 -26.95
C ALA A 158 -51.65 -32.57 -27.90
N VAL A 159 -51.50 -32.81 -29.20
CA VAL A 159 -51.57 -31.74 -30.22
C VAL A 159 -52.93 -31.05 -30.16
N LYS A 160 -54.02 -31.83 -30.13
CA LYS A 160 -55.38 -31.30 -30.03
C LYS A 160 -55.61 -30.48 -28.76
N LYS A 161 -55.04 -30.92 -27.64
CA LYS A 161 -55.10 -30.18 -26.38
C LYS A 161 -54.33 -28.86 -26.48
N PHE A 162 -53.11 -28.88 -27.03
CA PHE A 162 -52.32 -27.67 -27.23
C PHE A 162 -53.03 -26.66 -28.13
N GLN A 163 -53.60 -27.10 -29.26
CA GLN A 163 -54.40 -26.27 -30.16
C GLN A 163 -55.61 -25.64 -29.45
N GLY A 164 -56.32 -26.44 -28.63
CA GLY A 164 -57.45 -25.95 -27.85
C GLY A 164 -57.05 -24.96 -26.75
N ASP A 165 -55.92 -25.18 -26.08
CA ASP A 165 -55.39 -24.30 -25.03
C ASP A 165 -54.87 -22.96 -25.62
N ASP A 166 -54.34 -22.95 -26.85
CA ASP A 166 -53.96 -21.73 -27.58
C ASP A 166 -55.18 -20.83 -27.86
N GLY A 167 -56.28 -21.44 -28.32
CA GLY A 167 -57.56 -20.75 -28.59
C GLY A 167 -57.65 -20.03 -29.93
N THR A 168 -56.56 -19.97 -30.72
CA THR A 168 -56.55 -19.43 -32.10
C THR A 168 -56.41 -20.48 -33.20
N LEU A 169 -56.15 -21.74 -32.81
CA LEU A 169 -55.95 -22.87 -33.72
C LEU A 169 -57.17 -23.80 -33.77
N ASP A 170 -57.38 -24.46 -34.91
CA ASP A 170 -58.35 -25.53 -35.02
C ASP A 170 -57.84 -26.80 -34.29
N PRO A 171 -58.60 -27.38 -33.34
CA PRO A 171 -58.18 -28.56 -32.57
C PRO A 171 -58.39 -29.85 -33.35
N ASP A 172 -57.69 -29.98 -34.48
CA ASP A 172 -57.74 -31.13 -35.41
C ASP A 172 -56.76 -32.27 -35.03
N GLY A 173 -55.79 -32.00 -34.16
CA GLY A 173 -54.76 -32.95 -33.75
C GLY A 173 -53.62 -33.13 -34.76
N ASP A 174 -53.57 -32.33 -35.83
CA ASP A 174 -52.49 -32.30 -36.81
C ASP A 174 -51.47 -31.20 -36.47
N PRO A 175 -50.18 -31.52 -36.26
CA PRO A 175 -49.14 -30.53 -36.04
C PRO A 175 -48.70 -29.88 -37.37
N GLY A 176 -49.66 -29.29 -38.10
CA GLY A 176 -49.44 -28.54 -39.34
C GLY A 176 -48.70 -27.21 -39.12
N PRO A 177 -48.41 -26.44 -40.19
CA PRO A 177 -47.60 -25.21 -40.11
C PRO A 177 -48.10 -24.19 -39.05
N LEU A 178 -49.41 -23.94 -38.99
CA LEU A 178 -49.99 -23.01 -38.00
C LEU A 178 -49.81 -23.50 -36.56
N THR A 179 -50.03 -24.80 -36.32
CA THR A 179 -49.78 -25.43 -35.02
C THR A 179 -48.30 -25.34 -34.64
N ARG A 180 -47.40 -25.58 -35.59
CA ARG A 180 -45.95 -25.53 -35.35
C ARG A 180 -45.48 -24.12 -35.03
N GLU A 181 -45.96 -23.09 -35.72
CA GLU A 181 -45.62 -21.70 -35.40
C GLU A 181 -45.88 -21.38 -33.93
N LYS A 182 -47.09 -21.68 -33.45
CA LYS A 182 -47.49 -21.47 -32.05
C LYS A 182 -46.71 -22.34 -31.08
N LEU A 183 -46.50 -23.61 -31.43
CA LEU A 183 -45.75 -24.55 -30.60
C LEU A 183 -44.28 -24.13 -30.46
N PHE A 184 -43.66 -23.70 -31.56
CA PHE A 184 -42.29 -23.20 -31.58
C PHE A 184 -42.18 -21.97 -30.70
N GLN A 185 -43.06 -20.99 -30.86
CA GLN A 185 -43.09 -19.79 -30.02
C GLN A 185 -43.19 -20.14 -28.53
N ALA A 186 -44.19 -20.95 -28.15
CA ALA A 186 -44.39 -21.35 -26.76
C ALA A 186 -43.18 -22.10 -26.19
N TYR A 187 -42.58 -23.00 -26.98
CA TYR A 187 -41.38 -23.72 -26.58
C TYR A 187 -40.17 -22.81 -26.42
N MET A 188 -39.95 -21.87 -27.35
CA MET A 188 -38.88 -20.89 -27.25
C MET A 188 -39.04 -20.02 -26.00
N ASP A 189 -40.28 -19.58 -25.69
CA ASP A 189 -40.60 -18.80 -24.48
C ASP A 189 -40.34 -19.56 -23.19
N LYS A 190 -40.64 -20.87 -23.19
CA LYS A 190 -40.35 -21.74 -22.05
C LYS A 190 -38.86 -21.97 -21.84
N THR A 191 -38.08 -22.00 -22.92
CA THR A 191 -36.66 -22.43 -22.90
C THR A 191 -35.70 -21.26 -22.68
N CYS A 192 -35.99 -20.09 -23.23
CA CYS A 192 -35.14 -18.90 -23.12
C CYS A 192 -35.55 -18.08 -21.90
N VAL A 193 -35.04 -18.48 -20.73
CA VAL A 193 -35.24 -17.78 -19.45
C VAL A 193 -33.92 -17.39 -18.82
N ASP A 194 -33.92 -16.29 -18.07
CA ASP A 194 -32.78 -15.84 -17.28
C ASP A 194 -32.67 -16.58 -15.93
N ASP A 195 -31.71 -16.15 -15.11
CA ASP A 195 -31.41 -16.71 -13.79
C ASP A 195 -32.53 -16.52 -12.75
N THR A 196 -33.49 -15.64 -13.03
CA THR A 196 -34.69 -15.43 -12.21
C THR A 196 -35.90 -16.21 -12.74
N GLY A 197 -35.76 -16.88 -13.88
CA GLY A 197 -36.86 -17.53 -14.59
C GLY A 197 -37.69 -16.57 -15.46
N ALA A 198 -37.26 -15.31 -15.63
CA ALA A 198 -37.92 -14.36 -16.51
C ALA A 198 -37.57 -14.64 -17.97
N ALA A 199 -38.52 -14.39 -18.88
CA ALA A 199 -38.29 -14.58 -20.31
C ALA A 199 -37.16 -13.69 -20.83
N PHE A 200 -36.26 -14.28 -21.60
CA PHE A 200 -35.13 -13.64 -22.25
C PHE A 200 -35.28 -13.75 -23.77
N GLN A 201 -35.18 -12.61 -24.46
CA GLN A 201 -35.28 -12.51 -25.91
C GLN A 201 -34.30 -11.47 -26.42
N LEU A 202 -33.65 -11.78 -27.54
CA LEU A 202 -32.76 -10.87 -28.25
C LEU A 202 -33.46 -10.27 -29.46
N THR A 203 -33.00 -9.09 -29.83
CA THR A 203 -33.39 -8.37 -31.04
C THR A 203 -32.22 -8.37 -32.03
N ASN A 204 -32.46 -7.95 -33.27
CA ASN A 204 -31.39 -7.82 -34.25
C ASN A 204 -30.26 -6.90 -33.73
N ASP A 205 -30.56 -5.84 -32.97
CA ASP A 205 -29.57 -4.90 -32.45
C ASP A 205 -28.54 -5.53 -31.49
N ASP A 206 -28.87 -6.68 -30.91
CA ASP A 206 -27.98 -7.45 -30.03
C ASP A 206 -26.93 -8.25 -30.80
N PHE A 207 -27.04 -8.34 -32.13
CA PHE A 207 -26.08 -9.06 -32.98
C PHE A 207 -25.09 -8.13 -33.69
N LEU A 208 -23.93 -8.67 -34.05
CA LEU A 208 -22.80 -7.92 -34.56
C LEU A 208 -23.05 -7.23 -35.91
N ALA A 209 -23.84 -7.84 -36.80
CA ALA A 209 -24.25 -7.25 -38.07
C ALA A 209 -25.66 -6.64 -38.04
N ARG A 210 -26.37 -6.76 -36.92
CA ARG A 210 -27.67 -6.12 -36.65
C ARG A 210 -28.78 -6.48 -37.65
N GLY A 211 -28.79 -7.72 -38.16
CA GLY A 211 -29.76 -8.14 -39.18
C GLY A 211 -29.63 -7.37 -40.49
N ALA A 212 -28.47 -6.75 -40.77
CA ALA A 212 -28.25 -5.97 -41.99
C ALA A 212 -28.20 -6.83 -43.26
N ASP A 213 -28.07 -8.15 -43.13
CA ASP A 213 -28.17 -9.12 -44.21
C ASP A 213 -29.39 -10.03 -43.93
N PRO A 214 -30.30 -10.20 -44.90
CA PRO A 214 -31.55 -10.95 -44.68
C PRO A 214 -31.31 -12.44 -44.40
N ASP A 215 -30.16 -12.97 -44.81
CA ASP A 215 -29.76 -14.37 -44.58
C ASP A 215 -28.83 -14.51 -43.35
N GLY A 216 -28.66 -13.44 -42.57
CA GLY A 216 -28.01 -13.42 -41.26
C GLY A 216 -26.48 -13.34 -41.30
N LYS A 217 -25.88 -12.92 -42.41
CA LYS A 217 -24.42 -12.83 -42.56
C LYS A 217 -23.78 -11.91 -41.52
N GLY A 218 -22.99 -12.50 -40.63
CA GLY A 218 -22.33 -11.78 -39.53
C GLY A 218 -22.99 -11.99 -38.17
N ASP A 219 -24.26 -12.37 -38.15
CA ASP A 219 -25.02 -12.65 -36.93
C ASP A 219 -24.94 -14.14 -36.59
N TYR A 220 -25.01 -15.02 -37.58
CA TYR A 220 -24.79 -16.45 -37.42
C TYR A 220 -24.10 -17.10 -38.63
N GLN A 221 -23.28 -18.12 -38.38
CA GLN A 221 -22.54 -18.85 -39.42
C GLN A 221 -22.18 -20.27 -38.98
N GLY A 222 -22.08 -21.18 -39.96
CA GLY A 222 -21.44 -22.48 -39.78
C GLY A 222 -19.93 -22.39 -40.05
N CYS A 223 -19.13 -23.04 -39.22
CA CYS A 223 -17.68 -23.20 -39.38
C CYS A 223 -17.27 -24.61 -39.84
N GLY A 224 -18.22 -25.55 -39.91
CA GLY A 224 -17.95 -26.94 -40.27
C GLY A 224 -16.95 -27.60 -39.32
N GLU A 225 -16.14 -28.49 -39.87
CA GLU A 225 -15.07 -29.20 -39.15
C GLU A 225 -13.72 -28.47 -39.15
N PHE A 226 -13.68 -27.23 -39.68
CA PHE A 226 -12.42 -26.54 -39.97
C PHE A 226 -11.64 -26.11 -38.73
N ASN A 227 -12.32 -26.01 -37.58
CA ASN A 227 -11.75 -25.51 -36.32
C ASN A 227 -12.00 -26.51 -35.18
N PRO A 228 -11.35 -27.70 -35.22
CA PRO A 228 -11.49 -28.71 -34.17
C PRO A 228 -10.74 -28.29 -32.90
N VAL A 229 -11.40 -28.34 -31.75
CA VAL A 229 -10.76 -28.15 -30.43
C VAL A 229 -9.92 -29.37 -30.03
N LEU A 230 -10.18 -30.51 -30.65
CA LEU A 230 -9.51 -31.78 -30.40
C LEU A 230 -9.23 -32.50 -31.71
N ILE A 231 -7.99 -32.95 -31.90
CA ILE A 231 -7.56 -33.82 -32.99
C ILE A 231 -6.92 -35.06 -32.38
N PHE A 232 -7.37 -36.25 -32.81
CA PHE A 232 -6.83 -37.52 -32.35
C PHE A 232 -5.40 -37.74 -32.85
N SER A 233 -4.63 -38.52 -32.09
CA SER A 233 -3.39 -39.11 -32.59
C SER A 233 -3.66 -40.14 -33.68
N ASN A 234 -2.63 -40.44 -34.48
CA ASN A 234 -2.61 -41.53 -35.46
C ASN A 234 -2.98 -42.88 -34.82
N ALA A 235 -2.56 -43.12 -33.58
CA ALA A 235 -2.86 -44.35 -32.84
C ALA A 235 -4.34 -44.44 -32.43
N GLU A 236 -4.89 -43.35 -31.88
CA GLU A 236 -6.31 -43.28 -31.50
C GLU A 236 -7.22 -43.42 -32.71
N GLU A 237 -6.90 -42.73 -33.81
CA GLU A 237 -7.66 -42.82 -35.06
C GLU A 237 -7.70 -44.26 -35.59
N LYS A 238 -6.56 -44.97 -35.54
CA LYS A 238 -6.48 -46.38 -35.92
C LYS A 238 -7.32 -47.28 -35.01
N GLU A 239 -7.35 -47.00 -33.71
CA GLU A 239 -8.19 -47.71 -32.74
C GLU A 239 -9.68 -47.46 -33.00
N PHE A 240 -10.07 -46.20 -33.21
CA PHE A 240 -11.46 -45.82 -33.46
C PHE A 240 -12.03 -46.32 -34.79
N LYS A 241 -11.17 -46.65 -35.75
CA LYS A 241 -11.56 -47.29 -37.02
C LYS A 241 -11.86 -48.79 -36.90
N LYS A 242 -11.58 -49.43 -35.75
CA LYS A 242 -11.91 -50.85 -35.55
C LYS A 242 -13.44 -51.07 -35.46
N PRO A 243 -13.95 -52.23 -35.91
CA PRO A 243 -15.36 -52.58 -35.78
C PRO A 243 -15.87 -52.42 -34.34
N GLY A 244 -17.06 -51.85 -34.16
CA GLY A 244 -17.69 -51.65 -32.86
C GLY A 244 -17.24 -50.40 -32.08
N LYS A 245 -16.25 -49.63 -32.57
CA LYS A 245 -15.72 -48.44 -31.87
C LYS A 245 -16.40 -47.11 -32.25
N THR A 246 -17.35 -47.11 -33.17
CA THR A 246 -18.04 -45.90 -33.67
C THR A 246 -18.66 -45.07 -32.55
N LYS A 247 -19.31 -45.70 -31.56
CA LYS A 247 -19.90 -44.99 -30.41
C LYS A 247 -18.83 -44.28 -29.58
N ALA A 248 -17.77 -45.00 -29.21
CA ALA A 248 -16.66 -44.45 -28.43
C ALA A 248 -15.93 -43.31 -29.17
N ARG A 249 -15.73 -43.45 -30.49
CA ARG A 249 -15.17 -42.38 -31.34
C ARG A 249 -16.05 -41.13 -31.30
N ASN A 250 -17.36 -41.30 -31.51
CA ASN A 250 -18.29 -40.17 -31.56
C ASN A 250 -18.37 -39.44 -30.22
N GLU A 251 -18.30 -40.18 -29.11
CA GLU A 251 -18.23 -39.63 -27.76
C GLU A 251 -16.93 -38.85 -27.54
N ALA A 252 -15.79 -39.42 -27.92
CA ALA A 252 -14.49 -38.75 -27.83
C ALA A 252 -14.40 -37.48 -28.73
N ASN A 253 -15.06 -37.48 -29.88
CA ASN A 253 -15.13 -36.31 -30.79
C ASN A 253 -16.20 -35.29 -30.40
N SER A 254 -17.01 -35.56 -29.37
CA SER A 254 -18.11 -34.67 -28.99
C SER A 254 -17.74 -33.20 -28.74
N PRO A 255 -16.54 -32.85 -28.20
CA PRO A 255 -16.17 -31.45 -27.99
C PRO A 255 -16.08 -30.64 -29.30
N ASN A 256 -15.82 -31.28 -30.44
CA ASN A 256 -15.75 -30.60 -31.72
C ASN A 256 -17.14 -30.17 -32.21
N ARG A 257 -18.19 -30.90 -31.82
CA ARG A 257 -19.57 -30.60 -32.17
C ARG A 257 -20.14 -29.61 -31.15
N ARG A 258 -20.08 -28.31 -31.47
CA ARG A 258 -20.45 -27.23 -30.55
C ARG A 258 -21.05 -26.04 -31.29
N VAL A 259 -21.82 -25.21 -30.58
CA VAL A 259 -22.13 -23.84 -31.00
C VAL A 259 -21.51 -22.89 -30.00
N VAL A 260 -20.76 -21.91 -30.50
CA VAL A 260 -20.06 -20.90 -29.70
C VAL A 260 -20.62 -19.53 -30.05
N ILE A 261 -20.89 -18.73 -29.03
CA ILE A 261 -21.25 -17.33 -29.15
C ILE A 261 -20.13 -16.50 -28.55
N PHE A 262 -19.66 -15.49 -29.29
CA PHE A 262 -18.76 -14.47 -28.76
C PHE A 262 -19.53 -13.19 -28.51
N LEU A 263 -19.36 -12.62 -27.32
CA LEU A 263 -19.80 -11.27 -26.98
C LEU A 263 -18.63 -10.33 -27.29
N PHE A 264 -18.85 -9.32 -28.12
CA PHE A 264 -17.81 -8.37 -28.53
C PHE A 264 -17.87 -7.09 -27.69
N ARG A 265 -16.78 -6.30 -27.68
CA ARG A 265 -16.76 -5.00 -27.00
C ARG A 265 -18.00 -4.16 -27.36
N PRO A 266 -18.58 -3.43 -26.40
CA PRO A 266 -19.76 -2.61 -26.64
C PRO A 266 -19.63 -1.70 -27.86
N ASN A 267 -20.71 -1.59 -28.63
CA ASN A 267 -20.78 -0.81 -29.88
C ASN A 267 -19.94 -1.36 -31.06
N SER A 268 -19.43 -2.59 -30.98
CA SER A 268 -18.84 -3.24 -32.16
C SER A 268 -19.91 -3.45 -33.24
N ILE A 269 -19.60 -3.15 -34.50
CA ILE A 269 -20.53 -3.38 -35.62
C ILE A 269 -19.74 -3.93 -36.81
N VAL A 270 -20.33 -4.90 -37.51
CA VAL A 270 -19.80 -5.43 -38.77
C VAL A 270 -20.76 -5.13 -39.90
N THR A 271 -20.21 -4.68 -41.03
CA THR A 271 -20.97 -4.65 -42.30
C THR A 271 -20.89 -6.04 -42.96
N PRO A 272 -22.01 -6.67 -43.34
CA PRO A 272 -22.03 -8.01 -43.96
C PRO A 272 -21.05 -8.22 -45.13
N GLY A 273 -20.89 -7.22 -45.99
CA GLY A 273 -19.93 -7.27 -47.12
C GLY A 273 -18.44 -7.32 -46.71
N LYS A 274 -18.12 -6.99 -45.44
CA LYS A 274 -16.78 -7.11 -44.86
C LYS A 274 -16.62 -8.35 -43.98
N TRP A 275 -17.70 -9.08 -43.71
CA TRP A 275 -17.66 -10.32 -42.95
C TRP A 275 -17.11 -11.45 -43.84
N PRO A 276 -16.00 -12.09 -43.44
CA PRO A 276 -15.29 -13.03 -44.31
C PRO A 276 -15.91 -14.43 -44.34
N CYS A 277 -16.77 -14.77 -43.38
CA CYS A 277 -17.44 -16.06 -43.34
C CYS A 277 -18.56 -16.12 -44.39
N PRO A 278 -18.72 -17.26 -45.08
CA PRO A 278 -19.88 -17.49 -45.94
C PRO A 278 -21.15 -17.65 -45.11
N LEU A 279 -22.31 -17.56 -45.77
CA LEU A 279 -23.62 -17.78 -45.18
C LEU A 279 -23.72 -19.18 -44.54
N ALA A 280 -24.71 -19.35 -43.66
CA ALA A 280 -25.00 -20.64 -43.03
C ALA A 280 -25.39 -21.72 -44.06
N THR A 281 -26.03 -21.32 -45.16
CA THR A 281 -26.53 -22.19 -46.24
C THR A 281 -25.48 -22.50 -47.32
N GLU A 282 -24.39 -21.72 -47.39
CA GLU A 282 -23.31 -21.87 -48.35
C GLU A 282 -22.29 -22.96 -47.96
N GLY A 283 -21.58 -23.48 -48.97
CA GLY A 283 -20.51 -24.48 -48.80
C GLY A 283 -19.20 -23.95 -48.22
N GLY A 284 -18.20 -24.82 -48.15
CA GLY A 284 -16.90 -24.59 -47.52
C GLY A 284 -15.91 -23.73 -48.32
N GLU A 285 -16.13 -23.49 -49.62
CA GLU A 285 -15.18 -22.78 -50.48
C GLU A 285 -14.86 -21.35 -49.98
N GLY A 286 -15.84 -20.66 -49.41
CA GLY A 286 -15.62 -19.36 -48.78
C GLY A 286 -14.73 -19.43 -47.53
N CYS A 287 -14.78 -20.56 -46.80
CA CYS A 287 -14.00 -20.79 -45.58
C CYS A 287 -12.54 -21.08 -45.89
N THR A 288 -12.25 -21.91 -46.90
CA THR A 288 -10.87 -22.29 -47.26
C THR A 288 -10.03 -21.09 -47.69
N LYS A 289 -10.65 -20.06 -48.31
CA LYS A 289 -10.02 -18.75 -48.60
C LYS A 289 -9.51 -18.03 -47.34
N ARG A 290 -10.02 -18.40 -46.16
CA ARG A 290 -9.66 -17.86 -44.84
C ARG A 290 -8.72 -18.76 -44.06
N PHE A 291 -8.23 -19.85 -44.63
CA PHE A 291 -7.30 -20.71 -43.92
C PHE A 291 -5.95 -20.04 -43.70
N TRP A 292 -5.24 -20.47 -42.65
CA TRP A 292 -3.80 -20.32 -42.60
C TRP A 292 -3.15 -21.01 -43.80
N SER A 293 -1.93 -20.61 -44.16
CA SER A 293 -1.20 -21.27 -45.26
C SER A 293 -0.95 -22.75 -45.01
N ASP A 294 -0.91 -23.17 -43.74
CA ASP A 294 -0.80 -24.54 -43.25
C ASP A 294 -2.16 -25.14 -42.80
N GLY A 295 -3.28 -24.52 -43.16
CA GLY A 295 -4.60 -24.88 -42.63
C GLY A 295 -5.01 -26.35 -42.85
N GLU A 296 -4.61 -26.96 -43.97
CA GLU A 296 -4.85 -28.40 -44.19
C GLU A 296 -4.01 -29.26 -43.25
N THR A 297 -2.74 -28.92 -43.03
CA THR A 297 -1.88 -29.61 -42.08
C THR A 297 -2.41 -29.48 -40.66
N ARG A 298 -2.95 -28.31 -40.28
CA ARG A 298 -3.54 -28.07 -38.95
C ARG A 298 -4.67 -29.02 -38.60
N ARG A 299 -5.43 -29.52 -39.58
CA ARG A 299 -6.56 -30.45 -39.36
C ARG A 299 -6.16 -31.93 -39.39
N GLN A 300 -4.93 -32.26 -39.75
CA GLN A 300 -4.48 -33.65 -39.88
C GLN A 300 -4.05 -34.25 -38.54
N ASN A 301 -4.27 -35.55 -38.38
CA ASN A 301 -3.77 -36.29 -37.23
C ASN A 301 -2.25 -36.35 -37.25
N THR A 302 -1.63 -36.34 -36.07
CA THR A 302 -0.18 -36.52 -35.89
C THR A 302 0.06 -37.66 -34.90
N ASP A 303 1.31 -37.94 -34.55
CA ASP A 303 1.62 -39.02 -33.60
C ASP A 303 1.11 -38.75 -32.18
N LYS A 304 0.76 -37.49 -31.87
CA LYS A 304 0.20 -37.08 -30.58
C LYS A 304 -1.17 -36.47 -30.76
N ARG A 305 -2.03 -36.68 -29.77
CA ARG A 305 -3.29 -35.93 -29.65
C ARG A 305 -2.97 -34.45 -29.55
N ARG A 306 -3.76 -33.62 -30.23
CA ARG A 306 -3.65 -32.15 -30.16
C ARG A 306 -4.95 -31.56 -29.67
N GLU A 307 -4.81 -30.59 -28.78
CA GLU A 307 -5.92 -29.87 -28.15
C GLU A 307 -5.67 -28.38 -28.34
N TYR A 308 -6.64 -27.66 -28.90
CA TYR A 308 -6.46 -26.24 -29.26
C TYR A 308 -5.94 -25.37 -28.11
N PRO A 309 -6.44 -25.49 -26.86
CA PRO A 309 -5.92 -24.69 -25.73
C PRO A 309 -4.45 -24.91 -25.42
N VAL A 310 -3.89 -26.05 -25.85
CA VAL A 310 -2.50 -26.43 -25.58
C VAL A 310 -1.62 -25.99 -26.74
N THR A 311 -1.93 -26.46 -27.95
CA THR A 311 -1.04 -26.31 -29.11
C THR A 311 -1.34 -25.07 -29.94
N HIS A 312 -2.56 -24.52 -29.87
CA HIS A 312 -3.03 -23.38 -30.67
C HIS A 312 -2.85 -23.56 -32.19
N ASP A 313 -2.78 -24.82 -32.67
CA ASP A 313 -2.42 -25.17 -34.04
C ASP A 313 -3.44 -26.11 -34.73
N THR A 314 -4.64 -26.28 -34.16
CA THR A 314 -5.67 -27.17 -34.72
C THR A 314 -6.68 -26.45 -35.61
N PHE A 315 -6.88 -25.13 -35.42
CA PHE A 315 -7.84 -24.36 -36.20
C PHE A 315 -7.27 -23.97 -37.57
N ALA A 316 -7.93 -24.39 -38.65
CA ALA A 316 -7.52 -24.04 -40.00
C ALA A 316 -7.86 -22.59 -40.35
N CYS A 317 -9.00 -22.07 -39.90
CA CYS A 317 -9.48 -20.75 -40.28
C CYS A 317 -8.78 -19.63 -39.48
N ARG A 318 -7.93 -18.84 -40.15
CA ARG A 318 -7.18 -17.72 -39.54
C ARG A 318 -8.07 -16.61 -38.99
N PHE A 319 -9.28 -16.46 -39.56
CA PHE A 319 -10.24 -15.47 -39.10
C PHE A 319 -10.88 -15.92 -37.79
N TYR A 320 -11.35 -17.17 -37.73
CA TYR A 320 -11.97 -17.73 -36.54
C TYR A 320 -10.96 -17.82 -35.40
N ASP A 321 -9.76 -18.35 -35.69
CA ASP A 321 -8.64 -18.46 -34.75
C ASP A 321 -8.33 -17.11 -34.07
N ARG A 322 -8.35 -16.00 -34.80
CA ARG A 322 -8.11 -14.66 -34.23
C ARG A 322 -9.15 -14.23 -33.19
N ILE A 323 -10.42 -14.58 -33.40
CA ILE A 323 -11.53 -14.28 -32.50
C ILE A 323 -11.46 -15.24 -31.30
N ALA A 324 -11.25 -16.52 -31.59
CA ALA A 324 -11.23 -17.62 -30.63
C ALA A 324 -9.92 -17.73 -29.82
N PHE A 325 -8.86 -17.00 -30.17
CA PHE A 325 -7.56 -17.13 -29.53
C PHE A 325 -7.65 -16.87 -28.03
N LYS A 326 -7.25 -17.87 -27.23
CA LYS A 326 -7.38 -17.92 -25.77
C LYS A 326 -8.82 -17.80 -25.25
N SER A 327 -9.80 -18.15 -26.07
CA SER A 327 -11.19 -18.23 -25.64
C SER A 327 -11.35 -19.34 -24.60
N PRO A 328 -11.93 -19.06 -23.42
CA PRO A 328 -12.24 -20.11 -22.45
C PRO A 328 -13.30 -21.08 -22.98
N CYS A 329 -14.12 -20.70 -23.97
CA CYS A 329 -15.12 -21.58 -24.57
C CYS A 329 -14.57 -22.54 -25.63
N GLU A 330 -13.29 -22.42 -26.00
CA GLU A 330 -12.64 -23.21 -27.04
C GLU A 330 -11.75 -24.31 -26.47
N THR A 331 -12.29 -25.00 -25.46
CA THR A 331 -11.60 -26.01 -24.65
C THR A 331 -12.30 -27.35 -24.72
N ILE A 332 -11.70 -28.44 -24.25
CA ILE A 332 -12.33 -29.78 -24.33
C ILE A 332 -13.29 -30.04 -23.17
N ALA A 333 -13.05 -29.37 -22.04
CA ALA A 333 -13.90 -29.42 -20.85
C ALA A 333 -14.01 -27.99 -20.27
N PRO A 334 -15.05 -27.72 -19.45
CA PRO A 334 -15.12 -26.47 -18.69
C PRO A 334 -13.84 -26.30 -17.88
N ILE A 335 -13.09 -25.24 -18.15
CA ILE A 335 -11.91 -24.92 -17.36
C ILE A 335 -12.40 -24.32 -16.03
N PRO A 336 -12.06 -24.89 -14.86
CA PRO A 336 -12.32 -24.23 -13.59
C PRO A 336 -11.63 -22.87 -13.58
N LEU A 337 -12.35 -21.82 -13.16
CA LEU A 337 -11.87 -20.42 -13.03
C LEU A 337 -10.51 -20.25 -12.32
N ALA A 338 -10.04 -21.28 -11.61
CA ALA A 338 -8.75 -21.36 -10.94
C ALA A 338 -7.51 -21.49 -11.86
N THR A 339 -7.65 -21.45 -13.19
CA THR A 339 -6.52 -21.50 -14.14
C THR A 339 -6.48 -20.31 -15.11
N ILE A 340 -7.17 -19.22 -14.77
CA ILE A 340 -6.83 -17.92 -15.35
C ILE A 340 -5.63 -17.41 -14.54
N ASP A 341 -4.42 -17.53 -15.11
CA ASP A 341 -3.19 -16.98 -14.54
C ASP A 341 -3.27 -15.44 -14.57
N TYR A 342 -4.06 -14.85 -13.68
CA TYR A 342 -4.02 -13.42 -13.45
C TYR A 342 -2.62 -13.04 -12.94
N LYS A 343 -2.17 -11.86 -13.32
CA LYS A 343 -0.83 -11.35 -13.08
C LYS A 343 -0.90 -10.01 -12.35
N ILE A 344 0.12 -9.79 -11.55
CA ILE A 344 0.48 -8.50 -10.99
C ILE A 344 1.88 -8.20 -11.52
N TRP A 345 2.09 -7.05 -12.14
CA TRP A 345 3.39 -6.67 -12.74
C TRP A 345 3.65 -5.17 -12.61
N ASN A 346 4.86 -4.73 -12.98
CA ASN A 346 5.31 -3.33 -12.83
C ASN A 346 5.16 -2.76 -11.41
N ALA A 347 5.22 -3.64 -10.40
CA ALA A 347 5.09 -3.28 -9.01
C ALA A 347 6.26 -2.37 -8.59
N ARG A 348 5.95 -1.16 -8.11
CA ARG A 348 6.96 -0.16 -7.80
C ARG A 348 6.54 0.85 -6.73
N TRP A 349 7.53 1.43 -6.08
CA TRP A 349 7.38 2.54 -5.14
C TRP A 349 7.57 3.90 -5.80
N GLU A 350 6.72 4.85 -5.43
CA GLU A 350 6.80 6.26 -5.85
C GLU A 350 6.55 7.20 -4.64
N PRO A 351 7.57 7.95 -4.16
CA PRO A 351 8.99 7.85 -4.52
C PRO A 351 9.61 6.52 -4.07
N ALA A 352 10.73 6.13 -4.70
CA ALA A 352 11.49 4.92 -4.38
C ALA A 352 12.38 5.05 -3.12
N GLU A 353 12.40 6.22 -2.50
CA GLU A 353 13.11 6.48 -1.27
C GLU A 353 12.33 7.43 -0.36
N GLY A 354 12.53 7.29 0.95
CA GLY A 354 11.89 8.14 1.95
C GLY A 354 12.44 7.91 3.35
N PHE A 355 11.85 8.61 4.31
CA PHE A 355 12.09 8.48 5.74
C PHE A 355 10.81 8.01 6.44
N CYS A 356 10.96 7.48 7.65
CA CYS A 356 9.83 7.26 8.54
C CYS A 356 8.92 8.50 8.63
N GLY A 357 7.61 8.34 8.39
CA GLY A 357 6.60 9.41 8.33
C GLY A 357 6.36 10.01 6.94
N ASP A 358 7.20 9.71 5.94
CA ASP A 358 6.92 10.12 4.57
C ASP A 358 5.79 9.26 3.99
N LYS A 359 4.94 9.86 3.16
CA LYS A 359 3.93 9.15 2.39
C LYS A 359 4.52 8.68 1.07
N VAL A 360 4.37 7.41 0.77
CA VAL A 360 4.80 6.77 -0.48
C VAL A 360 3.63 6.03 -1.10
N LYS A 361 3.66 5.88 -2.42
CA LYS A 361 2.70 5.07 -3.16
C LYS A 361 3.35 3.77 -3.59
N LEU A 362 2.65 2.66 -3.37
CA LEU A 362 2.96 1.37 -3.94
C LEU A 362 1.97 1.09 -5.06
N LEU A 363 2.47 0.98 -6.27
CA LEU A 363 1.69 0.87 -7.50
C LEU A 363 2.02 -0.45 -8.20
N ALA A 364 1.02 -1.13 -8.73
CA ALA A 364 1.21 -2.27 -9.63
C ALA A 364 0.11 -2.31 -10.70
N ASP A 365 0.43 -2.85 -11.87
CA ASP A 365 -0.54 -3.16 -12.91
C ASP A 365 -1.06 -4.59 -12.70
N THR A 366 -2.33 -4.83 -13.03
CA THR A 366 -2.91 -6.17 -12.91
C THR A 366 -4.03 -6.41 -13.93
N ASP A 367 -4.27 -7.67 -14.27
CA ASP A 367 -5.45 -8.13 -14.99
C ASP A 367 -6.50 -8.77 -14.07
N LEU A 368 -6.31 -8.70 -12.74
CA LEU A 368 -7.32 -9.10 -11.76
C LEU A 368 -8.64 -8.34 -11.97
N PRO A 369 -9.80 -9.00 -11.86
CA PRO A 369 -11.10 -8.35 -11.86
C PRO A 369 -11.19 -7.25 -10.80
N ASP A 370 -11.93 -6.18 -11.08
CA ASP A 370 -12.16 -5.11 -10.10
C ASP A 370 -12.84 -5.64 -8.83
N GLY A 371 -12.33 -5.21 -7.68
CA GLY A 371 -12.79 -5.61 -6.35
C GLY A 371 -12.13 -6.87 -5.78
N ASP A 372 -11.25 -7.55 -6.53
CA ASP A 372 -10.52 -8.71 -6.00
C ASP A 372 -9.52 -8.29 -4.92
N ALA A 373 -9.51 -9.02 -3.80
CA ALA A 373 -8.65 -8.73 -2.65
C ALA A 373 -7.17 -9.04 -2.93
N VAL A 374 -6.30 -8.12 -2.53
CA VAL A 374 -4.85 -8.24 -2.65
C VAL A 374 -4.20 -7.92 -1.30
N GLN A 375 -3.35 -8.84 -0.84
CA GLN A 375 -2.57 -8.73 0.38
C GLN A 375 -1.13 -8.35 0.05
N ILE A 376 -0.57 -7.39 0.78
CA ILE A 376 0.77 -6.85 0.57
C ILE A 376 1.60 -7.01 1.84
N ASN A 377 2.60 -7.87 1.78
CA ASN A 377 3.52 -8.13 2.87
C ASN A 377 4.86 -7.42 2.64
N PHE A 378 5.38 -6.72 3.65
CA PHE A 378 6.68 -6.05 3.57
C PHE A 378 7.78 -6.93 4.14
N THR A 379 8.87 -7.08 3.39
CA THR A 379 10.05 -7.83 3.83
C THR A 379 11.27 -6.89 3.84
N PRO A 380 11.90 -6.65 5.00
CA PRO A 380 13.15 -5.91 5.07
C PRO A 380 14.31 -6.76 4.55
N LYS A 381 15.18 -6.17 3.73
CA LYS A 381 16.41 -6.81 3.25
C LYS A 381 17.57 -6.68 4.23
N GLN A 382 17.49 -5.75 5.16
CA GLN A 382 18.43 -5.55 6.26
C GLN A 382 17.69 -5.37 7.58
N GLY A 383 18.25 -5.88 8.68
CA GLY A 383 17.59 -5.83 9.99
C GLY A 383 16.33 -6.71 10.03
N ALA A 384 15.52 -6.52 11.08
CA ALA A 384 14.34 -7.36 11.32
C ALA A 384 13.00 -6.63 11.15
N SER A 385 12.94 -5.33 11.45
CA SER A 385 11.70 -4.52 11.44
C SER A 385 10.45 -5.30 11.91
N PRO A 386 10.47 -5.86 13.14
CA PRO A 386 9.51 -6.89 13.57
C PRO A 386 8.07 -6.41 13.71
N ASN A 387 7.85 -5.09 13.68
CA ASN A 387 6.54 -4.47 13.84
C ASN A 387 5.90 -4.08 12.49
N LEU A 388 6.55 -4.39 11.35
CA LEU A 388 5.93 -4.17 10.04
C LEU A 388 4.66 -5.01 9.90
N THR A 389 3.58 -4.37 9.46
CA THR A 389 2.27 -4.99 9.29
C THR A 389 1.92 -5.12 7.81
N GLN A 390 1.19 -6.18 7.48
CA GLN A 390 0.60 -6.38 6.15
C GLN A 390 -0.38 -5.24 5.83
N GLN A 391 -0.49 -4.90 4.55
CA GLN A 391 -1.54 -4.03 4.02
C GLN A 391 -2.51 -4.84 3.16
N ASP A 392 -3.80 -4.49 3.24
CA ASP A 392 -4.85 -5.09 2.42
C ASP A 392 -5.42 -4.03 1.47
N THR A 393 -5.68 -4.41 0.23
CA THR A 393 -6.26 -3.54 -0.81
C THR A 393 -7.06 -4.38 -1.81
N GLN A 394 -7.56 -3.76 -2.87
CA GLN A 394 -8.29 -4.42 -3.96
C GLN A 394 -7.79 -3.93 -5.32
N SER A 395 -7.93 -4.76 -6.34
CA SER A 395 -7.73 -4.34 -7.74
C SER A 395 -8.86 -3.40 -8.18
N SER A 396 -8.50 -2.39 -8.97
CA SER A 396 -9.46 -1.45 -9.56
C SER A 396 -8.91 -0.87 -10.84
N ALA A 397 -9.70 -0.88 -11.92
CA ALA A 397 -9.36 -0.34 -13.23
C ALA A 397 -8.00 -0.85 -13.76
N GLY A 398 -7.73 -2.15 -13.57
CA GLY A 398 -6.47 -2.80 -14.01
C GLY A 398 -5.23 -2.42 -13.19
N LYS A 399 -5.42 -1.87 -11.99
CA LYS A 399 -4.35 -1.42 -11.11
C LYS A 399 -4.53 -1.88 -9.67
N ILE A 400 -3.43 -1.87 -8.93
CA ILE A 400 -3.38 -1.93 -7.47
C ILE A 400 -2.60 -0.70 -7.01
N GLU A 401 -3.23 0.16 -6.24
CA GLU A 401 -2.61 1.38 -5.71
C GLU A 401 -2.83 1.46 -4.20
N VAL A 402 -1.75 1.67 -3.43
CA VAL A 402 -1.79 1.87 -1.98
C VAL A 402 -0.95 3.09 -1.63
N GLU A 403 -1.54 4.05 -0.93
CA GLU A 403 -0.78 5.10 -0.23
C GLU A 403 -0.43 4.60 1.16
N TRP A 404 0.86 4.57 1.49
CA TRP A 404 1.38 4.11 2.78
C TRP A 404 2.27 5.20 3.40
N GLU A 405 2.03 5.53 4.66
CA GLU A 405 2.97 6.31 5.46
C GLU A 405 4.05 5.36 5.99
N ILE A 406 5.33 5.66 5.78
CA ILE A 406 6.41 4.77 6.23
C ILE A 406 6.44 4.73 7.75
N HIS A 407 6.08 3.60 8.35
CA HIS A 407 6.13 3.38 9.79
C HIS A 407 6.71 2.01 10.14
N ASP A 408 7.06 1.80 11.41
CA ASP A 408 7.57 0.55 11.98
C ASP A 408 8.80 -0.09 11.32
N VAL A 409 9.58 0.70 10.58
CA VAL A 409 10.90 0.31 10.09
C VAL A 409 11.92 0.43 11.21
N ASP A 410 12.54 -0.68 11.59
CA ASP A 410 13.57 -0.72 12.64
C ASP A 410 14.97 -0.71 12.04
N PHE A 411 15.79 0.22 12.52
CA PHE A 411 17.17 0.39 12.08
C PHE A 411 18.17 -0.34 13.00
N LYS A 412 17.72 -1.10 13.99
CA LYS A 412 18.62 -1.96 14.78
C LYS A 412 19.06 -3.20 13.99
N SER A 413 20.35 -3.50 14.05
CA SER A 413 20.95 -4.76 13.56
C SER A 413 21.93 -5.28 14.62
N GLY A 414 21.43 -6.14 15.51
CA GLY A 414 22.18 -6.53 16.71
C GLY A 414 22.50 -5.32 17.58
N ALA A 415 23.79 -5.08 17.83
CA ALA A 415 24.28 -3.91 18.59
C ALA A 415 24.51 -2.65 17.72
N ALA A 416 24.40 -2.76 16.40
CA ALA A 416 24.67 -1.66 15.47
C ALA A 416 23.37 -1.02 14.93
N PHE A 417 23.52 0.17 14.35
CA PHE A 417 22.43 0.88 13.67
C PHE A 417 22.66 0.89 12.16
N LEU A 418 21.59 0.71 11.39
CA LEU A 418 21.59 0.74 9.93
C LEU A 418 21.44 2.18 9.44
N GLU A 419 22.13 2.54 8.36
CA GLU A 419 21.96 3.83 7.67
C GLU A 419 20.67 3.87 6.84
N LYS A 420 20.26 2.70 6.34
CA LYS A 420 19.05 2.50 5.55
C LYS A 420 18.51 1.08 5.74
N VAL A 421 17.22 0.90 5.46
CA VAL A 421 16.55 -0.39 5.31
C VAL A 421 15.85 -0.41 3.96
N GLU A 422 16.12 -1.41 3.16
CA GLU A 422 15.44 -1.64 1.89
C GLU A 422 14.26 -2.58 2.11
N LEU A 423 13.06 -2.16 1.69
CA LEU A 423 11.82 -2.93 1.81
C LEU A 423 11.38 -3.45 0.45
N GLU A 424 11.09 -4.75 0.38
CA GLU A 424 10.39 -5.37 -0.73
C GLU A 424 8.93 -5.59 -0.35
N ALA A 425 7.99 -5.15 -1.19
CA ALA A 425 6.59 -5.49 -1.04
C ALA A 425 6.26 -6.73 -1.86
N ARG A 426 5.65 -7.73 -1.23
CA ARG A 426 5.15 -8.94 -1.88
C ARG A 426 3.64 -8.92 -1.93
N PHE A 427 3.10 -8.97 -3.14
CA PHE A 427 1.68 -9.01 -3.44
C PHE A 427 1.21 -10.46 -3.52
N THR A 428 0.04 -10.73 -2.94
CA THR A 428 -0.60 -12.04 -2.90
C THR A 428 -2.08 -11.87 -3.12
N ALA A 429 -2.64 -12.60 -4.09
CA ALA A 429 -4.07 -12.64 -4.37
C ALA A 429 -4.48 -14.07 -4.67
N ALA A 430 -5.73 -14.44 -4.36
CA ALA A 430 -6.19 -15.83 -4.48
C ALA A 430 -6.14 -16.38 -5.92
N LYS A 431 -6.25 -15.48 -6.92
CA LYS A 431 -6.35 -15.83 -8.34
C LYS A 431 -5.09 -15.47 -9.16
N ALA A 432 -4.08 -14.84 -8.57
CA ALA A 432 -2.88 -14.40 -9.27
C ALA A 432 -1.60 -14.98 -8.67
N ALA A 433 -0.60 -15.20 -9.50
CA ALA A 433 0.74 -15.55 -9.02
C ALA A 433 1.32 -14.41 -8.17
N PRO A 434 2.04 -14.70 -7.07
CA PRO A 434 2.66 -13.66 -6.25
C PRO A 434 3.64 -12.81 -7.06
N ALA A 435 3.64 -11.50 -6.81
CA ALA A 435 4.57 -10.56 -7.43
C ALA A 435 5.32 -9.76 -6.35
N THR A 436 6.49 -9.21 -6.69
CA THR A 436 7.27 -8.36 -5.80
C THR A 436 7.55 -7.01 -6.43
N SER A 437 7.62 -5.98 -5.60
CA SER A 437 8.00 -4.62 -6.02
C SER A 437 9.51 -4.49 -6.24
N ASN A 438 9.93 -3.38 -6.86
CA ASN A 438 11.27 -2.84 -6.60
C ASN A 438 11.46 -2.48 -5.11
N LEU A 439 12.69 -2.21 -4.70
CA LEU A 439 12.99 -1.89 -3.31
C LEU A 439 12.64 -0.43 -2.98
N LEU A 440 11.94 -0.21 -1.88
CA LEU A 440 11.83 1.09 -1.23
C LEU A 440 13.05 1.28 -0.31
N THR A 441 13.84 2.33 -0.54
CA THR A 441 14.95 2.67 0.36
C THR A 441 14.47 3.59 1.47
N VAL A 442 14.34 3.06 2.69
CA VAL A 442 14.00 3.87 3.86
C VAL A 442 15.31 4.31 4.54
N LYS A 443 15.59 5.60 4.50
CA LYS A 443 16.79 6.18 5.12
C LYS A 443 16.55 6.44 6.60
N SER A 444 17.59 6.22 7.41
CA SER A 444 17.56 6.57 8.82
C SER A 444 17.85 8.06 9.02
N MET A 445 17.28 8.66 10.06
CA MET A 445 17.68 9.98 10.56
C MET A 445 18.65 9.83 11.74
N ARG A 446 19.59 8.88 11.63
CA ARG A 446 20.39 8.44 12.78
C ARG A 446 21.51 9.39 13.19
N ASP A 447 22.01 10.21 12.26
CA ASP A 447 23.16 11.08 12.43
C ASP A 447 22.82 12.51 11.97
N THR A 448 23.12 13.53 12.78
CA THR A 448 22.95 14.94 12.38
C THR A 448 24.27 15.68 12.40
N ASN A 449 24.32 16.82 11.69
CA ASN A 449 25.38 17.80 11.93
C ASN A 449 25.31 18.34 13.37
N GLU A 450 26.43 18.87 13.85
CA GLU A 450 26.49 19.57 15.13
C GLU A 450 25.79 20.93 15.03
N GLU A 451 24.88 21.17 15.96
CA GLU A 451 24.18 22.43 16.15
C GLU A 451 24.66 23.10 17.44
N THR A 452 24.71 24.44 17.42
CA THR A 452 24.96 25.24 18.62
C THR A 452 23.63 25.84 19.09
N PHE A 453 23.33 25.63 20.37
CA PHE A 453 22.29 26.35 21.08
C PHE A 453 22.91 27.55 21.79
N LYS A 454 22.26 28.71 21.70
CA LYS A 454 22.67 29.93 22.39
C LYS A 454 21.44 30.76 22.74
N ARG A 455 21.26 31.08 24.01
CA ARG A 455 20.13 31.91 24.47
C ARG A 455 20.47 32.68 25.75
N ASP A 456 20.01 33.92 25.79
CA ASP A 456 20.00 34.77 26.97
C ASP A 456 18.59 34.76 27.57
N ASP A 457 18.46 34.22 28.77
CA ASP A 457 17.20 34.15 29.51
C ASP A 457 17.27 35.04 30.76
N SER A 458 16.12 35.51 31.25
CA SER A 458 16.06 36.22 32.54
C SER A 458 14.83 35.81 33.35
N TRP A 459 15.06 35.54 34.63
CA TRP A 459 14.06 35.09 35.59
C TRP A 459 14.22 35.86 36.90
N ASN A 460 13.17 36.52 37.38
CA ASN A 460 13.15 37.29 38.63
C ASN A 460 14.35 38.26 38.81
N GLY A 461 14.80 38.88 37.72
CA GLY A 461 15.93 39.83 37.72
C GLY A 461 17.32 39.20 37.62
N PHE A 462 17.41 37.87 37.58
CA PHE A 462 18.64 37.13 37.28
C PHE A 462 18.74 36.90 35.77
N GLY A 463 19.91 37.12 35.19
CA GLY A 463 20.20 36.83 33.79
C GLY A 463 21.04 35.56 33.67
N ASN A 464 20.77 34.74 32.66
CA ASN A 464 21.52 33.51 32.40
C ASN A 464 21.89 33.39 30.91
N HIS A 465 23.14 33.03 30.65
CA HIS A 465 23.64 32.75 29.31
C HIS A 465 23.80 31.25 29.11
N SER A 466 22.97 30.66 28.27
CA SER A 466 23.00 29.23 27.95
C SER A 466 23.64 29.00 26.60
N GLU A 467 24.68 28.17 26.56
CA GLU A 467 25.39 27.80 25.34
C GLU A 467 25.87 26.35 25.42
N PHE A 468 25.53 25.54 24.40
CA PHE A 468 26.02 24.18 24.26
C PHE A 468 26.00 23.73 22.80
N LYS A 469 26.72 22.63 22.55
CA LYS A 469 26.74 21.94 21.26
C LYS A 469 25.96 20.65 21.34
N GLN A 470 25.24 20.31 20.29
CA GLN A 470 24.47 19.08 20.22
C GLN A 470 24.50 18.47 18.84
N LYS A 471 24.60 17.14 18.78
CA LYS A 471 24.37 16.36 17.56
C LYS A 471 23.66 15.06 17.88
N THR A 472 23.05 14.45 16.89
CA THR A 472 22.61 13.06 16.98
C THR A 472 23.68 12.18 16.35
N ASP A 473 24.07 11.14 17.05
CA ASP A 473 25.05 10.14 16.62
C ASP A 473 24.46 8.76 16.91
N GLN A 474 24.15 8.00 15.86
CA GLN A 474 23.53 6.69 15.92
C GLN A 474 22.26 6.64 16.80
N PHE A 475 21.29 7.52 16.51
CA PHE A 475 20.06 7.70 17.28
C PHE A 475 20.26 8.12 18.75
N LYS A 476 21.45 8.55 19.13
CA LYS A 476 21.71 9.15 20.44
C LYS A 476 21.91 10.65 20.25
N THR A 477 20.97 11.45 20.75
CA THR A 477 21.11 12.90 20.82
C THR A 477 22.06 13.23 21.96
N LYS A 478 23.27 13.67 21.60
CA LYS A 478 24.38 13.99 22.50
C LYS A 478 24.48 15.50 22.62
N LEU A 479 24.28 16.00 23.83
CA LEU A 479 24.59 17.37 24.23
C LEU A 479 25.96 17.38 24.90
N THR A 480 26.84 18.26 24.44
CA THR A 480 28.16 18.49 25.05
C THR A 480 28.15 19.84 25.75
N ALA A 481 28.20 19.81 27.09
CA ALA A 481 28.37 20.97 27.95
C ALA A 481 29.87 21.17 28.18
N ASN A 482 30.50 21.98 27.34
CA ASN A 482 31.95 22.23 27.42
C ASN A 482 32.22 23.52 28.20
N PHE A 483 32.74 23.37 29.42
CA PHE A 483 33.11 24.49 30.27
C PHE A 483 34.62 24.66 30.31
N LYS A 484 35.09 25.83 29.92
CA LYS A 484 36.42 26.29 30.29
C LYS A 484 36.43 26.56 31.79
N ILE A 485 37.39 25.99 32.52
CA ILE A 485 37.54 26.22 33.95
C ILE A 485 38.86 26.94 34.24
N VAL A 486 38.85 27.88 35.18
CA VAL A 486 40.04 28.65 35.55
C VAL A 486 40.28 28.59 37.05
N LYS A 487 41.57 28.53 37.42
CA LYS A 487 42.02 28.62 38.81
C LYS A 487 41.57 29.93 39.43
N SER A 488 41.01 29.86 40.64
CA SER A 488 40.49 31.04 41.35
C SER A 488 40.49 30.86 42.87
N TRP A 489 40.20 31.91 43.60
CA TRP A 489 40.13 31.90 45.07
C TRP A 489 38.76 32.35 45.54
N GLY A 490 38.19 31.65 46.52
CA GLY A 490 36.85 31.90 47.04
C GLY A 490 36.84 32.89 48.20
N ALA A 491 35.89 33.81 48.20
CA ALA A 491 35.52 34.58 49.38
C ALA A 491 34.03 34.95 49.32
N THR A 492 33.60 35.89 50.16
CA THR A 492 32.21 36.37 50.17
C THR A 492 32.15 37.90 50.11
N TYR A 493 30.98 38.42 49.78
CA TYR A 493 30.62 39.81 50.07
C TYR A 493 29.33 39.84 50.87
N ILE A 494 29.16 40.86 51.70
CA ILE A 494 28.02 41.05 52.60
C ILE A 494 27.28 42.32 52.19
N ASP A 495 25.95 42.25 52.16
CA ASP A 495 25.04 43.36 51.94
C ASP A 495 24.65 44.02 53.27
N PHE A 496 25.20 45.20 53.52
CA PHE A 496 24.92 45.99 54.72
C PHE A 496 23.92 47.14 54.47
N ARG A 497 23.27 47.20 53.31
CA ARG A 497 22.32 48.28 52.99
C ARG A 497 21.16 48.35 53.98
N SER A 498 20.75 47.20 54.51
CA SER A 498 19.70 47.10 55.54
C SER A 498 20.03 47.83 56.85
N ILE A 499 21.31 48.08 57.12
CA ILE A 499 21.80 48.81 58.30
C ILE A 499 22.45 50.15 57.91
N GLY A 500 22.15 50.67 56.72
CA GLY A 500 22.50 52.03 56.31
C GLY A 500 23.92 52.21 55.74
N PHE A 501 24.64 51.13 55.43
CA PHE A 501 25.92 51.26 54.74
C PHE A 501 25.69 51.76 53.30
N THR A 502 26.49 52.73 52.89
CA THR A 502 26.52 53.30 51.54
C THR A 502 27.96 53.35 51.02
N GLY A 503 28.14 53.63 49.74
CA GLY A 503 29.45 53.75 49.13
C GLY A 503 30.13 52.40 48.88
N LYS A 504 31.32 52.46 48.24
CA LYS A 504 32.16 51.30 47.89
C LYS A 504 33.39 51.17 48.78
N ASP A 505 33.35 51.75 49.99
CA ASP A 505 34.42 51.58 50.97
C ASP A 505 34.59 50.08 51.28
N GLY A 506 35.80 49.63 51.61
CA GLY A 506 36.07 48.20 51.75
C GLY A 506 36.30 47.44 50.44
N GLY A 507 36.29 48.10 49.27
CA GLY A 507 36.80 47.55 48.01
C GLY A 507 35.83 46.64 47.23
N ALA A 508 34.66 46.35 47.78
CA ALA A 508 33.59 45.66 47.05
C ALA A 508 33.02 46.56 45.94
N PRO A 509 32.70 46.04 44.76
CA PRO A 509 32.30 46.85 43.60
C PRO A 509 30.88 47.42 43.72
N TYR A 510 30.09 46.96 44.70
CA TYR A 510 28.67 47.27 44.87
C TYR A 510 28.45 48.26 46.03
N ASP A 511 27.53 49.20 45.82
CA ASP A 511 27.19 50.21 46.82
C ASP A 511 26.62 49.57 48.10
N GLY A 512 27.13 49.97 49.27
CA GLY A 512 26.69 49.45 50.57
C GLY A 512 27.12 48.02 50.90
N HIS A 513 27.97 47.41 50.07
CA HIS A 513 28.50 46.06 50.30
C HIS A 513 29.94 46.10 50.82
N ARG A 514 30.37 45.06 51.52
CA ARG A 514 31.75 44.88 52.00
C ARG A 514 32.24 43.48 51.71
N TRP A 515 33.54 43.32 51.52
CA TRP A 515 34.16 41.99 51.46
C TRP A 515 33.99 41.28 52.81
N GLY A 516 33.64 40.00 52.77
CA GLY A 516 33.40 39.16 53.94
C GLY A 516 34.32 37.95 53.95
N ARG A 517 34.83 37.58 55.14
CA ARG A 517 35.60 36.36 55.35
C ARG A 517 35.10 35.58 56.55
N SER A 518 35.48 34.31 56.60
CA SER A 518 35.23 33.43 57.73
C SER A 518 36.56 33.03 58.37
N THR A 519 36.67 33.20 59.68
CA THR A 519 37.85 32.77 60.45
C THR A 519 37.73 31.35 61.01
N GLY A 520 36.59 30.67 60.80
CA GLY A 520 36.35 29.29 61.22
C GLY A 520 36.61 28.25 60.11
N VAL A 521 37.08 27.06 60.48
CA VAL A 521 37.29 25.94 59.53
C VAL A 521 35.95 25.50 58.94
N ASN A 522 35.83 25.47 57.62
CA ASN A 522 34.64 25.03 56.86
C ASN A 522 33.34 25.84 57.11
N ALA A 523 33.43 27.06 57.64
CA ALA A 523 32.26 27.92 57.84
C ALA A 523 31.87 28.66 56.56
N MET A 524 30.68 28.34 56.02
CA MET A 524 30.10 28.95 54.80
C MET A 524 29.75 30.44 54.96
N ALA A 525 29.36 30.87 56.15
CA ALA A 525 28.93 32.22 56.44
C ALA A 525 30.12 33.08 56.92
N PRO A 526 30.29 34.31 56.44
CA PRO A 526 31.32 35.20 56.94
C PRO A 526 31.00 35.67 58.37
N ASN A 527 32.04 35.86 59.18
CA ASN A 527 31.95 36.42 60.54
C ASN A 527 32.76 37.72 60.69
N GLU A 528 33.48 38.12 59.65
CA GLU A 528 34.18 39.40 59.56
C GLU A 528 33.90 40.08 58.23
N TYR A 529 33.97 41.41 58.21
CA TYR A 529 33.94 42.23 57.00
C TYR A 529 35.13 43.19 56.94
N TYR A 530 35.56 43.56 55.74
CA TYR A 530 36.63 44.53 55.54
C TYR A 530 36.05 45.94 55.44
N ASP A 531 36.46 46.85 56.32
CA ASP A 531 35.92 48.22 56.37
C ASP A 531 36.58 49.20 55.39
N GLY A 532 37.67 48.78 54.74
CA GLY A 532 38.52 49.64 53.90
C GLY A 532 39.93 49.83 54.44
N SER A 533 40.15 49.43 55.70
CA SER A 533 41.45 49.49 56.37
C SER A 533 41.81 48.18 57.05
N GLU A 534 40.89 47.58 57.80
CA GLU A 534 41.10 46.34 58.57
C GLU A 534 39.85 45.46 58.58
N TRP A 535 40.00 44.22 59.05
CA TRP A 535 38.89 43.29 59.23
C TRP A 535 38.20 43.55 60.56
N LYS A 536 36.87 43.68 60.52
CA LYS A 536 36.00 43.93 61.66
C LYS A 536 35.02 42.79 61.86
N SER A 537 34.66 42.50 63.10
CA SER A 537 33.52 41.65 63.42
C SER A 537 32.22 42.26 62.87
N LEU A 538 31.22 41.41 62.61
CA LEU A 538 29.90 41.87 62.15
C LEU A 538 29.30 42.90 63.13
N PRO A 539 28.61 43.95 62.63
CA PRO A 539 27.97 44.95 63.48
C PRO A 539 26.99 44.34 64.49
N ASP A 540 26.90 44.93 65.68
CA ASP A 540 25.99 44.47 66.74
C ASP A 540 24.54 44.41 66.23
N GLY A 541 23.89 43.27 66.43
CA GLY A 541 22.51 43.02 65.99
C GLY A 541 22.35 42.64 64.51
N PHE A 542 23.42 42.67 63.70
CA PHE A 542 23.39 42.18 62.33
C PHE A 542 23.56 40.66 62.28
N THR A 543 22.63 39.97 61.62
CA THR A 543 22.66 38.51 61.46
C THR A 543 22.88 38.15 60.00
N ILE A 544 23.83 37.25 59.74
CA ILE A 544 24.04 36.70 58.41
C ILE A 544 22.90 35.75 58.05
N THR A 545 22.34 35.94 56.86
CA THR A 545 21.29 35.11 56.27
C THR A 545 21.63 34.85 54.80
N ALA A 546 21.05 33.82 54.19
CA ALA A 546 21.29 33.53 52.77
C ALA A 546 20.91 34.68 51.81
N ALA A 547 20.18 35.69 52.28
CA ALA A 547 19.76 36.86 51.50
C ALA A 547 20.75 38.03 51.55
N ASN A 548 21.68 38.06 52.51
CA ASN A 548 22.55 39.23 52.74
C ASN A 548 24.05 38.94 52.63
N TYR A 549 24.43 37.78 52.12
CA TYR A 549 25.80 37.52 51.68
C TYR A 549 25.80 36.58 50.47
N GLN A 550 26.84 36.66 49.63
CA GLN A 550 27.06 35.70 48.57
C GLN A 550 28.53 35.31 48.43
N ALA A 551 28.75 34.09 47.95
CA ALA A 551 30.07 33.62 47.56
C ALA A 551 30.50 34.22 46.22
N ILE A 552 31.78 34.49 46.10
CA ILE A 552 32.38 35.08 44.91
C ILE A 552 33.81 34.56 44.75
N THR A 553 34.30 34.51 43.51
CA THR A 553 35.67 34.11 43.22
C THR A 553 36.51 35.29 42.77
N PHE A 554 37.81 35.16 42.99
CA PHE A 554 38.85 36.10 42.59
C PHE A 554 39.85 35.40 41.69
N HIS A 555 40.39 36.14 40.72
CA HIS A 555 41.49 35.69 39.89
C HIS A 555 42.68 36.63 40.09
N LYS A 556 43.89 36.13 39.82
CA LYS A 556 45.12 36.90 39.96
C LYS A 556 45.28 37.82 38.75
N ASN A 557 45.42 39.12 38.99
CA ASN A 557 45.73 40.14 38.00
C ASN A 557 46.96 40.93 38.47
N GLY A 558 48.13 40.61 37.90
CA GLY A 558 49.41 41.09 38.42
C GLY A 558 49.67 40.60 39.85
N SER A 559 49.87 41.52 40.78
CA SER A 559 50.03 41.25 42.22
C SER A 559 48.71 41.30 43.00
N SER A 560 47.59 41.65 42.36
CA SER A 560 46.28 41.83 42.99
C SER A 560 45.34 40.68 42.69
N PHE A 561 44.35 40.48 43.55
CA PHE A 561 43.26 39.52 43.35
C PHE A 561 41.97 40.28 43.07
N VAL A 562 41.39 40.08 41.89
CA VAL A 562 40.26 40.88 41.39
C VAL A 562 39.07 39.96 41.16
N SER A 563 37.88 40.41 41.54
CA SER A 563 36.66 39.66 41.23
C SER A 563 36.27 39.85 39.76
N ALA A 564 35.63 38.84 39.15
CA ALA A 564 35.05 38.97 37.81
C ALA A 564 34.06 40.14 37.69
N ASN A 565 33.41 40.53 38.80
CA ASN A 565 32.47 41.65 38.85
C ASN A 565 33.12 42.98 39.28
N GLY A 566 34.45 43.02 39.38
CA GLY A 566 35.25 44.18 39.80
C GLY A 566 35.54 44.22 41.30
N GLY A 567 36.45 45.11 41.69
CA GLY A 567 36.92 45.23 43.08
C GLY A 567 38.10 44.29 43.39
N THR A 568 38.98 44.77 44.27
CA THR A 568 40.22 44.09 44.65
C THR A 568 40.09 43.53 46.07
N TRP A 569 40.48 42.28 46.26
CA TRP A 569 40.56 41.66 47.58
C TRP A 569 41.72 42.28 48.38
N PRO A 570 41.53 42.62 49.67
CA PRO A 570 42.51 43.39 50.45
C PRO A 570 43.75 42.59 50.88
N GLU A 571 43.73 41.27 50.80
CA GLU A 571 44.81 40.40 51.27
C GLU A 571 45.41 39.54 50.13
N GLU A 572 46.57 38.96 50.38
CA GLU A 572 47.10 37.91 49.50
C GLU A 572 46.40 36.57 49.83
N PHE A 573 45.88 35.89 48.81
CA PHE A 573 45.39 34.53 49.01
C PHE A 573 46.55 33.54 49.04
N THR A 574 46.44 32.53 49.90
CA THR A 574 47.34 31.37 49.85
C THR A 574 47.23 30.67 48.51
N ASP A 575 48.36 30.44 47.86
CA ASP A 575 48.39 29.72 46.59
C ASP A 575 48.16 28.21 46.80
N TYR A 576 47.62 27.55 45.77
CA TYR A 576 47.32 26.11 45.81
C TYR A 576 47.54 25.46 44.44
N ASP A 577 47.84 24.16 44.43
CA ASP A 577 47.95 23.40 43.19
C ASP A 577 46.57 23.05 42.64
N PHE A 578 46.16 23.76 41.59
CA PHE A 578 44.88 23.55 40.89
C PHE A 578 44.78 22.17 40.23
N ASN A 579 45.91 21.56 39.90
CA ASN A 579 46.01 20.27 39.23
C ASN A 579 46.54 19.17 40.15
N SER A 580 46.47 19.38 41.47
CA SER A 580 46.75 18.33 42.44
C SER A 580 45.87 17.11 42.18
N ALA A 581 46.36 15.91 42.54
CA ALA A 581 45.64 14.66 42.33
C ALA A 581 44.22 14.68 42.94
N ALA A 582 44.04 15.33 44.10
CA ALA A 582 42.74 15.48 44.76
C ALA A 582 41.78 16.37 43.95
N ASN A 583 42.27 17.50 43.43
CA ASN A 583 41.45 18.44 42.65
C ASN A 583 41.06 17.85 41.29
N VAL A 584 41.96 17.11 40.63
CA VAL A 584 41.65 16.36 39.40
C VAL A 584 40.59 15.28 39.68
N ALA A 585 40.74 14.53 40.77
CA ALA A 585 39.76 13.51 41.17
C ALA A 585 38.39 14.10 41.47
N LYS A 586 38.33 15.27 42.13
CA LYS A 586 37.07 15.97 42.40
C LYS A 586 36.36 16.37 41.11
N ARG A 587 37.08 16.92 40.13
CA ARG A 587 36.52 17.27 38.81
C ARG A 587 36.03 16.03 38.05
N ALA A 588 36.77 14.93 38.11
CA ALA A 588 36.33 13.66 37.52
C ALA A 588 35.05 13.11 38.17
N ALA A 589 34.92 13.28 39.49
CA ALA A 589 33.69 12.92 40.22
C ALA A 589 32.51 13.80 39.80
N TRP A 590 32.70 15.12 39.64
CA TRP A 590 31.68 16.02 39.09
C TRP A 590 31.23 15.64 37.68
N ILE A 591 32.17 15.30 36.80
CA ILE A 591 31.87 14.82 35.44
C ILE A 591 31.02 13.54 35.50
N THR A 592 31.45 12.57 36.31
CA THR A 592 30.76 11.27 36.45
C THR A 592 29.34 11.45 36.97
N GLU A 593 29.17 12.21 38.05
CA GLU A 593 27.87 12.47 38.67
C GLU A 593 26.93 13.21 37.72
N THR A 594 27.43 14.27 37.06
CA THR A 594 26.65 15.06 36.10
C THR A 594 26.19 14.20 34.93
N ASN A 595 27.11 13.44 34.32
CA ASN A 595 26.77 12.56 33.20
C ASN A 595 25.72 11.51 33.61
N SER A 596 25.85 10.92 34.81
CA SER A 596 24.92 9.92 35.33
C SER A 596 23.53 10.48 35.65
N ARG A 597 23.44 11.72 36.15
CA ARG A 597 22.15 12.36 36.49
C ARG A 597 21.37 12.75 35.24
N TRP A 598 22.05 13.20 34.19
CA TRP A 598 21.42 13.75 32.98
C TRP A 598 21.25 12.75 31.84
N SER A 599 22.09 11.74 31.72
CA SER A 599 22.07 10.83 30.57
C SER A 599 21.15 9.62 30.75
N ASP A 600 20.58 9.14 29.63
CA ASP A 600 19.92 7.85 29.50
C ASP A 600 18.66 7.60 30.38
N HIS A 601 18.07 8.63 30.97
CA HIS A 601 16.77 8.55 31.69
C HIS A 601 15.56 8.79 30.78
N PHE A 602 15.77 9.50 29.68
CA PHE A 602 14.72 9.92 28.76
C PHE A 602 15.05 9.55 27.32
N ILE A 603 14.03 9.63 26.47
CA ILE A 603 14.13 9.54 25.02
C ILE A 603 13.39 10.73 24.41
N LEU A 604 13.84 11.17 23.24
CA LEU A 604 13.08 12.07 22.37
C LEU A 604 12.30 11.23 21.36
N ARG A 605 10.99 11.42 21.29
CA ARG A 605 10.13 10.75 20.31
C ARG A 605 9.38 11.78 19.50
N ARG A 606 9.33 11.62 18.17
CA ARG A 606 8.51 12.50 17.32
C ARG A 606 7.02 12.42 17.74
N SER A 607 6.38 13.56 18.01
CA SER A 607 5.08 13.62 18.72
C SER A 607 3.93 12.94 17.97
N LYS A 608 3.97 12.91 16.63
CA LYS A 608 2.94 12.27 15.78
C LYS A 608 3.45 11.00 15.09
N CYS A 609 4.41 10.32 15.69
CA CYS A 609 4.94 9.10 15.11
C CYS A 609 3.96 7.92 15.26
N THR A 610 3.57 7.35 14.13
CA THR A 610 2.70 6.18 14.02
C THR A 610 3.39 4.87 14.39
N SER A 611 4.73 4.82 14.30
CA SER A 611 5.52 3.64 14.70
C SER A 611 5.44 3.36 16.20
N GLN A 612 5.55 2.08 16.55
CA GLN A 612 5.68 1.58 17.91
C GLN A 612 6.86 2.24 18.65
N LYS A 613 6.72 2.48 19.96
CA LYS A 613 7.76 3.11 20.81
C LYS A 613 9.07 2.30 20.80
N SER A 614 8.99 0.99 20.60
CA SER A 614 10.15 0.09 20.57
C SER A 614 10.97 0.16 19.26
N THR A 615 10.39 0.70 18.18
CA THR A 615 11.01 0.79 16.86
C THR A 615 11.90 2.03 16.74
N ARG A 616 13.14 1.91 16.22
CA ARG A 616 14.06 3.05 15.98
C ARG A 616 13.71 3.91 14.75
N CYS A 617 12.43 4.10 14.49
CA CYS A 617 11.94 4.88 13.35
C CYS A 617 11.89 6.39 13.68
N CYS A 618 11.66 6.74 14.95
CA CYS A 618 11.42 8.11 15.40
C CYS A 618 11.80 8.35 16.88
N VAL A 619 12.69 7.52 17.42
CA VAL A 619 13.05 7.46 18.85
C VAL A 619 14.55 7.61 19.03
N TYR A 620 14.94 8.60 19.82
CA TYR A 620 16.32 9.00 20.07
C TYR A 620 16.64 8.93 21.56
N ASP A 621 17.76 8.31 21.91
CA ASP A 621 18.23 8.30 23.29
C ASP A 621 18.89 9.64 23.63
N THR A 622 18.79 10.08 24.88
CA THR A 622 19.38 11.35 25.33
C THR A 622 20.67 11.12 26.10
N GLN A 623 21.72 11.88 25.77
CA GLN A 623 22.98 11.88 26.50
C GLN A 623 23.47 13.31 26.73
N LEU A 624 23.98 13.55 27.93
CA LEU A 624 24.73 14.75 28.27
C LEU A 624 26.17 14.36 28.61
N GLU A 625 27.11 15.10 28.05
CA GLU A 625 28.53 14.98 28.34
C GLU A 625 29.06 16.31 28.88
N LEU A 626 29.45 16.32 30.15
CA LEU A 626 30.18 17.42 30.77
C LEU A 626 31.66 17.30 30.45
N ILE A 627 32.22 18.36 29.85
CA ILE A 627 33.66 18.49 29.63
C ILE A 627 34.16 19.71 30.40
N LEU A 628 35.15 19.52 31.26
CA LEU A 628 35.82 20.59 31.98
C LEU A 628 37.23 20.77 31.42
N THR A 629 37.49 21.90 30.76
CA THR A 629 38.78 22.21 30.12
C THR A 629 39.52 23.28 30.94
N PRO A 630 40.61 22.94 31.67
CA PRO A 630 41.42 23.93 32.36
C PRO A 630 42.03 24.94 31.40
N VAL A 631 41.94 26.22 31.74
CA VAL A 631 42.61 27.33 31.03
C VAL A 631 43.44 28.16 32.00
N GLU A 632 44.58 28.68 31.53
CA GLU A 632 45.47 29.53 32.34
C GLU A 632 45.00 30.99 32.41
N THR A 633 44.34 31.46 31.35
CA THR A 633 43.83 32.83 31.21
C THR A 633 42.43 32.82 30.64
N PHE A 634 41.70 33.91 30.86
CA PHE A 634 40.34 34.09 30.35
C PHE A 634 40.12 35.55 29.95
N THR A 635 39.17 35.77 29.06
CA THR A 635 38.60 37.08 28.76
C THR A 635 37.15 37.13 29.26
N ALA A 636 36.59 38.33 29.44
CA ALA A 636 35.18 38.47 29.81
C ALA A 636 34.21 37.80 28.82
N ALA A 637 34.64 37.55 27.58
CA ALA A 637 33.85 36.87 26.55
C ALA A 637 33.95 35.33 26.60
N ASP A 638 34.88 34.75 27.38
CA ASP A 638 35.14 33.30 27.37
C ASP A 638 34.14 32.46 28.18
N HIS A 639 33.17 33.10 28.87
CA HIS A 639 32.14 32.46 29.68
C HIS A 639 32.66 31.28 30.55
N VAL A 640 33.81 31.50 31.22
CA VAL A 640 34.50 30.48 32.04
C VAL A 640 33.81 30.21 33.38
N VAL A 641 34.09 29.04 33.95
CA VAL A 641 33.74 28.70 35.34
C VAL A 641 34.98 28.89 36.22
N PHE A 642 34.88 29.77 37.20
CA PHE A 642 35.91 29.98 38.21
C PHE A 642 35.83 28.88 39.26
N VAL A 643 36.89 28.09 39.39
CA VAL A 643 36.94 26.96 40.31
C VAL A 643 37.92 27.26 41.44
N ALA A 644 37.43 27.24 42.68
CA ALA A 644 38.19 27.58 43.88
C ALA A 644 38.13 26.45 44.93
N PRO A 645 39.11 26.34 45.83
CA PRO A 645 38.97 25.55 47.05
C PRO A 645 37.95 26.22 47.99
N GLY A 646 37.50 25.48 49.01
CA GLY A 646 36.54 25.91 50.00
C GLY A 646 35.17 25.24 49.85
N ASN A 647 34.36 25.39 50.89
CA ASN A 647 32.97 24.94 50.95
C ASN A 647 32.09 26.19 51.01
N MET A 648 31.74 26.75 49.85
CA MET A 648 30.89 27.93 49.68
C MET A 648 29.77 27.64 48.67
N ARG A 649 28.70 28.44 48.69
CA ARG A 649 27.56 28.28 47.76
C ARG A 649 28.01 28.51 46.32
N ALA A 650 27.88 27.50 45.47
CA ALA A 650 28.18 27.62 44.05
C ALA A 650 27.09 28.39 43.29
N ASN A 651 27.43 28.83 42.08
CA ASN A 651 26.49 29.33 41.07
C ASN A 651 27.04 29.04 39.66
N ALA A 652 26.34 29.49 38.62
CA ALA A 652 26.67 29.15 37.24
C ALA A 652 28.06 29.65 36.76
N ALA A 653 28.72 30.53 37.52
CA ALA A 653 30.04 31.06 37.25
C ALA A 653 31.12 30.61 38.25
N ASN A 654 30.74 30.24 39.48
CA ASN A 654 31.67 30.01 40.60
C ASN A 654 31.43 28.64 41.24
N TRP A 655 32.40 27.74 41.13
CA TRP A 655 32.32 26.39 41.68
C TRP A 655 33.39 26.16 42.75
N PHE A 656 33.03 25.43 43.81
CA PHE A 656 33.88 25.26 44.99
C PHE A 656 34.18 23.78 45.25
N MET A 657 35.46 23.41 45.32
CA MET A 657 35.91 22.01 45.29
C MET A 657 35.64 21.23 46.57
N ASP A 658 35.52 21.89 47.72
CA ASP A 658 35.32 21.21 49.01
C ASP A 658 33.82 21.07 49.37
N ALA A 659 32.91 21.48 48.47
CA ALA A 659 31.49 21.22 48.62
C ALA A 659 31.23 19.69 48.70
N PRO A 660 30.57 19.19 49.76
CA PRO A 660 30.42 17.75 49.97
C PRO A 660 29.50 17.09 48.94
N ASP A 661 28.52 17.83 48.41
CA ASP A 661 27.56 17.33 47.43
C ASP A 661 28.06 17.52 45.99
N LEU A 662 28.23 16.39 45.29
CA LEU A 662 28.62 16.36 43.87
C LEU A 662 27.49 16.80 42.94
N SER A 663 26.23 16.77 43.40
CA SER A 663 25.03 17.14 42.63
C SER A 663 25.04 18.62 42.22
N THR A 664 25.78 19.45 42.94
CA THR A 664 25.97 20.87 42.62
C THR A 664 26.45 21.05 41.17
N ALA A 665 27.44 20.28 40.72
CA ALA A 665 27.91 20.40 39.33
C ALA A 665 26.82 20.01 38.32
N ALA A 666 25.95 19.04 38.66
CA ALA A 666 24.84 18.64 37.81
C ALA A 666 23.75 19.72 37.75
N HIS A 667 23.48 20.39 38.87
CA HIS A 667 22.56 21.54 38.97
C HIS A 667 23.06 22.73 38.13
N GLU A 668 24.31 23.14 38.35
CA GLU A 668 24.91 24.28 37.64
C GLU A 668 25.05 24.03 36.13
N THR A 669 25.29 22.77 35.73
CA THR A 669 25.24 22.38 34.32
C THR A 669 23.84 22.57 33.73
N GLY A 670 22.79 22.35 34.52
CA GLY A 670 21.39 22.57 34.14
C GLY A 670 21.12 24.02 33.71
N HIS A 671 21.67 25.00 34.40
CA HIS A 671 21.56 26.41 34.00
C HIS A 671 22.22 26.69 32.65
N ARG A 672 23.39 26.10 32.40
CA ARG A 672 24.12 26.29 31.13
C ARG A 672 23.41 25.67 29.92
N ILE A 673 22.46 24.78 30.15
CA ILE A 673 21.60 24.19 29.12
C ILE A 673 20.17 24.74 29.15
N GLY A 674 19.96 25.92 29.76
CA GLY A 674 18.72 26.68 29.64
C GLY A 674 17.67 26.42 30.72
N ASN A 675 18.04 25.90 31.89
CA ASN A 675 17.07 25.65 32.96
C ASN A 675 17.12 26.72 34.06
N PRO A 676 15.96 27.25 34.51
CA PRO A 676 15.87 28.11 35.68
C PRO A 676 16.12 27.31 36.97
N ASP A 677 16.30 28.03 38.08
CA ASP A 677 16.18 27.44 39.41
C ASP A 677 14.74 26.97 39.65
N GLU A 678 14.57 25.94 40.48
CA GLU A 678 13.25 25.44 40.89
C GLU A 678 13.08 25.40 42.42
N TYR A 679 13.68 26.36 43.12
CA TYR A 679 13.54 26.55 44.56
C TYR A 679 13.29 28.02 44.93
N LYS A 680 12.79 28.25 46.14
CA LYS A 680 12.46 29.59 46.63
C LYS A 680 13.69 30.51 46.63
N ASP A 681 13.50 31.76 46.25
CA ASP A 681 14.54 32.80 46.20
C ASP A 681 15.65 32.54 45.13
N GLY A 682 15.45 31.58 44.23
CA GLY A 682 16.27 31.37 43.03
C GLY A 682 15.75 32.11 41.78
N ALA A 683 16.47 31.97 40.67
CA ALA A 683 16.08 32.43 39.35
C ALA A 683 14.97 31.55 38.76
N THR A 684 13.77 31.62 39.35
CA THR A 684 12.62 30.75 39.00
C THR A 684 11.77 31.33 37.87
N ASP A 685 11.26 30.44 37.01
CA ASP A 685 10.23 30.76 36.01
C ASP A 685 8.84 30.44 36.58
N ASP A 686 8.09 31.47 36.97
CA ASP A 686 6.79 31.33 37.62
C ASP A 686 5.70 30.75 36.70
N THR A 687 5.94 30.70 35.38
CA THR A 687 5.03 30.09 34.41
C THR A 687 5.10 28.55 34.42
N LEU A 688 6.17 27.97 34.97
CA LEU A 688 6.34 26.52 35.04
C LEU A 688 5.47 25.91 36.15
N THR A 689 4.34 25.31 35.77
CA THR A 689 3.47 24.55 36.68
C THR A 689 3.16 23.16 36.12
N GLY A 690 3.24 22.13 36.96
CA GLY A 690 2.97 20.73 36.60
C GLY A 690 4.13 19.77 36.88
N ASP A 691 3.87 18.45 36.87
CA ASP A 691 4.86 17.38 37.15
C ASP A 691 5.66 17.58 38.47
N GLY A 692 4.97 18.10 39.48
CA GLY A 692 5.52 18.40 40.81
C GLY A 692 5.91 19.88 41.02
N ALA A 693 6.07 20.67 39.96
CA ALA A 693 6.37 22.09 40.07
C ALA A 693 5.12 22.93 40.35
N ILE A 694 5.24 23.91 41.26
CA ILE A 694 4.21 24.90 41.58
C ILE A 694 4.85 26.29 41.44
N ASN A 695 4.38 27.09 40.47
CA ASN A 695 4.93 28.43 40.18
C ASN A 695 6.47 28.43 40.06
N GLY A 696 7.01 27.48 39.30
CA GLY A 696 8.44 27.32 39.09
C GLY A 696 9.17 26.51 40.15
N ILE A 697 8.53 26.11 41.26
CA ILE A 697 9.21 25.47 42.39
C ILE A 697 8.93 23.97 42.46
N ASP A 698 9.98 23.15 42.41
CA ASP A 698 10.02 21.71 42.73
C ASP A 698 11.33 21.42 43.47
N GLU A 699 11.29 21.46 44.81
CA GLU A 699 12.48 21.24 45.64
C GLU A 699 13.15 19.87 45.39
N ASN A 700 12.40 18.90 44.85
CA ASN A 700 12.81 17.51 44.66
C ASN A 700 13.08 17.19 43.18
N CYS A 701 13.83 18.08 42.53
CA CYS A 701 14.40 17.88 41.20
C CYS A 701 15.87 18.32 41.16
N VAL A 702 16.56 18.12 40.03
CA VAL A 702 17.97 18.52 39.85
C VAL A 702 18.15 20.04 39.98
N MET A 703 17.17 20.82 39.52
CA MET A 703 17.16 22.29 39.60
C MET A 703 16.57 22.80 40.93
N GLY A 704 16.13 21.91 41.81
CA GLY A 704 15.54 22.24 43.11
C GLY A 704 16.57 22.22 44.23
N GLN A 705 16.15 22.68 45.41
CA GLN A 705 16.99 22.80 46.62
C GLN A 705 17.69 21.49 47.00
N ASN A 706 17.06 20.33 46.74
CA ASN A 706 17.59 19.02 47.10
C ASN A 706 18.39 18.35 45.97
N MET A 707 18.49 18.96 44.78
CA MET A 707 19.30 18.53 43.63
C MET A 707 19.19 17.02 43.34
N THR A 708 17.96 16.50 43.25
CA THR A 708 17.70 15.06 43.13
C THR A 708 17.63 14.59 41.67
N LYS A 709 16.46 14.55 41.04
CA LYS A 709 16.29 13.94 39.72
C LYS A 709 16.07 14.95 38.62
N VAL A 710 16.64 14.66 37.45
CA VAL A 710 16.28 15.34 36.20
C VAL A 710 14.83 14.99 35.85
N LYS A 711 14.12 15.94 35.27
CA LYS A 711 12.72 15.82 34.83
C LYS A 711 12.65 16.06 33.33
N LYS A 712 11.58 15.59 32.70
CA LYS A 712 11.36 15.73 31.25
C LYS A 712 11.43 17.19 30.78
N ARG A 713 10.89 18.12 31.58
CA ARG A 713 10.89 19.56 31.30
C ARG A 713 12.30 20.13 31.16
N HIS A 714 13.29 19.55 31.84
CA HIS A 714 14.66 20.04 31.82
C HIS A 714 15.39 19.83 30.48
N LEU A 715 14.79 19.08 29.56
CA LEU A 715 15.32 18.79 28.24
C LEU A 715 14.75 19.71 27.13
N HIS A 716 14.04 20.78 27.48
CA HIS A 716 13.38 21.65 26.48
C HIS A 716 14.37 22.21 25.42
N ALA A 717 15.54 22.71 25.85
CA ALA A 717 16.56 23.23 24.94
C ALA A 717 17.19 22.12 24.08
N MET A 718 17.31 20.92 24.63
CA MET A 718 17.77 19.74 23.91
C MET A 718 16.79 19.32 22.81
N VAL A 719 15.49 19.39 23.09
CA VAL A 719 14.41 19.13 22.14
C VAL A 719 14.40 20.17 21.02
N GLU A 720 14.50 21.46 21.36
CA GLU A 720 14.57 22.57 20.40
C GLU A 720 15.76 22.38 19.44
N THR A 721 16.93 22.09 20.00
CA THR A 721 18.16 21.89 19.23
C THR A 721 18.10 20.61 18.40
N HIS A 722 17.43 19.56 18.88
CA HIS A 722 17.25 18.31 18.13
C HIS A 722 16.35 18.55 16.91
N LYS A 723 15.23 19.23 17.11
CA LYS A 723 14.33 19.64 16.01
C LYS A 723 15.09 20.43 14.95
N LYS A 724 15.90 21.41 15.36
CA LYS A 724 16.73 22.19 14.45
C LYS A 724 17.73 21.32 13.69
N ALA A 725 18.44 20.42 14.37
CA ALA A 725 19.44 19.53 13.77
C ALA A 725 18.82 18.58 12.73
N ILE A 726 17.65 18.02 13.01
CA ILE A 726 16.90 17.18 12.08
C ILE A 726 16.44 17.98 10.86
N LYS A 727 15.92 19.20 11.08
CA LYS A 727 15.50 20.09 9.98
C LYS A 727 16.66 20.47 9.08
N ASN A 728 17.80 20.85 9.65
CA ASN A 728 18.97 21.29 8.88
C ASN A 728 19.66 20.13 8.16
N THR A 729 19.69 18.93 8.74
CA THR A 729 20.37 17.76 8.14
C THR A 729 19.48 17.07 7.10
N PHE A 730 18.18 16.93 7.38
CA PHE A 730 17.27 16.08 6.58
C PHE A 730 16.13 16.85 5.91
N GLY A 731 16.00 18.16 6.14
CA GLY A 731 14.89 18.95 5.60
C GLY A 731 13.54 18.62 6.21
N ARG A 732 13.51 18.04 7.42
CA ARG A 732 12.29 17.58 8.09
C ARG A 732 11.95 18.43 9.32
N ASP A 733 10.80 19.10 9.28
CA ASP A 733 10.32 19.94 10.38
C ASP A 733 9.31 19.15 11.23
N TYR A 734 9.81 18.53 12.30
CA TYR A 734 9.03 17.68 13.19
C TYR A 734 9.04 18.20 14.61
N ASP A 735 7.96 17.94 15.34
CA ASP A 735 7.90 18.13 16.78
C ASP A 735 8.27 16.85 17.53
N TYR A 736 8.85 17.03 18.71
CA TYR A 736 9.37 15.95 19.54
C TYR A 736 8.92 16.10 20.99
N ASP A 737 8.55 14.98 21.59
CA ASP A 737 8.19 14.87 22.99
C ASP A 737 9.30 14.15 23.76
N THR A 738 9.51 14.55 25.01
CA THR A 738 10.39 13.85 25.95
C THR A 738 9.59 12.76 26.68
N LEU A 739 10.03 11.51 26.57
CA LEU A 739 9.40 10.36 27.25
C LEU A 739 10.39 9.72 28.22
N ASN A 740 9.87 9.06 29.26
CA ASN A 740 10.69 8.18 30.10
C ASN A 740 11.18 7.02 29.25
N LYS A 741 12.46 6.65 29.42
CA LYS A 741 13.05 5.51 28.73
C LYS A 741 12.32 4.23 29.11
#